data_AF-A0A2S8ERE4-F1
#
_entry.id   AF-A0A2S8ERE4-F1
#
_cell.length_a   1.000
_cell.length_b   1.000
_cell.length_c   1.000
_cell.angle_alpha   90.00
_cell.angle_beta   90.00
_cell.angle_gamma   90.00
#
_symmetry.space_group_name_H-M   'P 1'
#
loop_
_entity.id
_entity.type
_entity.pdbx_description
1 polymer ?
#
loop_
_entity_poly.entity_id
_entity_poly.type
_entity_poly.pdbx_seq_one_letter_code
_entity_poly.pdbx_strand_id
1 'polypeptide(L)'
;MNKAITDGLALMPPPFTDGLDVWSREDGTPGSTTYEGAADAAIVTADQDFGGCIEIAKTETTQRLRYMGQTPILPGCYLRVRARIKAMSGDLPGVRVAAWAGAAGEEHLAGVPETGAETPLTTYGDVVEVAAIVGTGARGGVDMAWGREAIYGHFGLDLIGATGGVVRIDDIVIEDITSVFLRDLLDWVDVRDYGALGDGTTDDHAAFAAADAAAVASGRGLLVSKGMHYIGDTLTLDARVRFEGTVTMADAHRLQLTSDYDFPTYAAAFGDEELALRKALQALFHFTDHVTLDLKGRRVDLSAPLEVAALVPGIDAFAQRRGVANGQIGADPDGDWASVSLSRQATYDPSTAARQLSGISGAGDIPVGALVLGSGVGREVYVTSVNAAAGTVTLSQPLFDAEGTQNYTFTRFRYLFDFSGFGALDKFEMLGIEFLCRGEASCIMLAPEGLTFRISDCVINKPKDRGITSIGRGCQGMFVEQCQFLSNEMPLRAQDRSSIVLNVNANDTKIRNNRVVLFAHFAVMNGSGHMFIGNHFFHGDSEPNGVRQAGLVFTKTNVKSTVTGNYIDNSSIEWTNEHSAEPAFDNQFSFGGLTLTGNIFTVNGVASWFRWLIVKPYGPGHFIHGLNVSGNVFRTINGGIARVDGVDTTHAGLDYGRMRNIVVEGNAFNGIDQTIANPVTLRHDQNSTATTWTIDSAGFLPFEGRARNVDAFVLEGPAVNDGGATVNAMPYVSTEAGANGDKVQLHWPEAVKGRAHVTLRVDNPV
;
A
#
# COMPACT_ATOMS: atom_id res chain seq x y z
N MET A 1 -27.71 0.85 28.28
CA MET A 1 -28.81 1.81 28.04
C MET A 1 -29.71 1.67 29.25
N ASN A 2 -29.46 2.50 30.26
CA ASN A 2 -29.79 2.25 31.67
C ASN A 2 -31.13 2.91 32.03
N LYS A 3 -31.75 2.45 33.13
CA LYS A 3 -32.67 3.10 34.13
C LYS A 3 -33.31 4.48 33.86
N ALA A 4 -32.70 5.35 33.05
CA ALA A 4 -33.17 6.66 32.62
C ALA A 4 -34.43 6.66 31.73
N ILE A 5 -34.81 5.53 31.12
CA ILE A 5 -36.06 5.43 30.32
C ILE A 5 -37.28 5.22 31.23
N THR A 6 -37.10 4.59 32.40
CA THR A 6 -38.16 4.32 33.38
C THR A 6 -38.16 5.27 34.57
N ASP A 7 -37.13 6.13 34.70
CA ASP A 7 -37.06 7.20 35.70
C ASP A 7 -38.22 8.20 35.49
N GLY A 8 -39.19 8.18 36.39
CA GLY A 8 -40.42 8.98 36.31
C GLY A 8 -41.67 8.24 35.80
N LEU A 9 -41.57 6.95 35.40
CA LEU A 9 -42.76 6.14 35.10
C LEU A 9 -43.39 5.61 36.39
N ALA A 10 -44.71 5.81 36.52
CA ALA A 10 -45.50 5.23 37.60
C ALA A 10 -45.75 3.73 37.31
N LEU A 11 -44.77 2.89 37.64
CA LEU A 11 -44.87 1.43 37.46
C LEU A 11 -45.61 0.76 38.62
N MET A 12 -45.36 1.22 39.84
CA MET A 12 -45.86 0.63 41.08
C MET A 12 -47.36 0.95 41.28
N PRO A 13 -48.24 -0.06 41.41
CA PRO A 13 -49.62 0.14 41.83
C PRO A 13 -49.70 0.75 43.26
N PRO A 14 -50.77 1.50 43.60
CA PRO A 14 -51.00 1.95 44.97
C PRO A 14 -51.28 0.74 45.88
N PRO A 15 -50.90 0.80 47.18
CA PRO A 15 -51.19 -0.28 48.11
C PRO A 15 -52.71 -0.48 48.29
N PHE A 16 -53.16 -1.69 48.60
CA PHE A 16 -54.59 -1.99 48.79
C PHE A 16 -55.23 -1.17 49.90
N THR A 17 -54.46 -0.71 50.88
CA THR A 17 -54.94 0.13 51.99
C THR A 17 -55.38 1.53 51.56
N ASP A 18 -54.99 1.98 50.36
CA ASP A 18 -55.38 3.29 49.83
C ASP A 18 -56.80 3.29 49.23
N GLY A 19 -57.41 2.10 49.07
CA GLY A 19 -58.76 1.92 48.52
C GLY A 19 -58.81 0.77 47.50
N LEU A 20 -60.02 0.22 47.27
CA LEU A 20 -60.24 -0.86 46.30
C LEU A 20 -60.89 -0.36 45.00
N ASP A 21 -61.02 0.96 44.83
CA ASP A 21 -61.66 1.64 43.70
C ASP A 21 -60.84 1.60 42.40
N VAL A 22 -59.53 1.31 42.49
CA VAL A 22 -58.63 1.11 41.34
C VAL A 22 -58.23 -0.36 41.13
N TRP A 23 -58.87 -1.27 41.86
CA TRP A 23 -58.63 -2.71 41.79
C TRP A 23 -59.83 -3.41 41.17
N SER A 24 -59.68 -3.84 39.93
CA SER A 24 -60.72 -4.43 39.10
C SER A 24 -60.89 -5.93 39.36
N ARG A 25 -62.15 -6.36 39.28
CA ARG A 25 -62.59 -7.76 39.26
C ARG A 25 -62.60 -8.37 37.86
N GLU A 26 -62.28 -7.57 36.85
CA GLU A 26 -62.30 -7.93 35.42
C GLU A 26 -60.89 -7.71 34.82
N ASP A 27 -60.77 -7.18 33.60
CA ASP A 27 -59.50 -6.99 32.89
C ASP A 27 -58.77 -5.68 33.25
N GLY A 28 -59.35 -4.85 34.11
CA GLY A 28 -58.76 -3.57 34.55
C GLY A 28 -59.03 -2.39 33.61
N THR A 29 -59.65 -2.62 32.46
CA THR A 29 -59.98 -1.58 31.47
C THR A 29 -61.03 -0.59 31.99
N PRO A 30 -61.11 0.63 31.42
CA PRO A 30 -62.14 1.61 31.77
C PRO A 30 -63.56 1.00 31.76
N GLY A 31 -64.32 1.22 32.83
CA GLY A 31 -65.68 0.68 33.01
C GLY A 31 -65.76 -0.70 33.66
N SER A 32 -64.63 -1.35 33.96
CA SER A 32 -64.61 -2.60 34.74
C SER A 32 -65.20 -2.43 36.14
N THR A 33 -65.84 -3.48 36.67
CA THR A 33 -66.27 -3.53 38.06
C THR A 33 -65.06 -3.59 39.01
N THR A 34 -65.11 -2.84 40.12
CA THR A 34 -64.03 -2.77 41.11
C THR A 34 -64.33 -3.60 42.37
N TYR A 35 -63.32 -3.81 43.20
CA TYR A 35 -63.49 -4.46 44.51
C TYR A 35 -64.03 -3.50 45.60
N GLU A 36 -64.18 -2.20 45.29
CA GLU A 36 -64.79 -1.23 46.19
C GLU A 36 -66.27 -1.57 46.46
N GLY A 37 -66.61 -1.80 47.72
CA GLY A 37 -67.96 -2.21 48.13
C GLY A 37 -68.36 -3.63 47.71
N ALA A 38 -67.44 -4.44 47.20
CA ALA A 38 -67.69 -5.84 46.89
C ALA A 38 -67.94 -6.66 48.17
N ALA A 39 -69.00 -7.48 48.21
CA ALA A 39 -69.35 -8.27 49.39
C ALA A 39 -68.35 -9.41 49.70
N ASP A 40 -67.54 -9.77 48.71
CA ASP A 40 -66.56 -10.85 48.72
C ASP A 40 -65.10 -10.34 48.80
N ALA A 41 -64.88 -9.06 49.12
CA ALA A 41 -63.55 -8.53 49.43
C ALA A 41 -63.55 -7.55 50.60
N ALA A 42 -62.44 -7.50 51.33
CA ALA A 42 -62.23 -6.56 52.43
C ALA A 42 -60.76 -6.15 52.57
N ILE A 43 -60.50 -4.92 52.98
CA ILE A 43 -59.16 -4.48 53.37
C ILE A 43 -58.88 -4.99 54.80
N VAL A 44 -57.76 -5.68 54.96
CA VAL A 44 -57.22 -6.10 56.25
C VAL A 44 -56.04 -5.18 56.57
N THR A 45 -56.15 -4.39 57.63
CA THR A 45 -55.18 -3.32 57.94
C THR A 45 -53.96 -3.76 58.75
N ALA A 46 -54.00 -4.96 59.34
CA ALA A 46 -52.95 -5.48 60.22
C ALA A 46 -52.84 -7.02 60.17
N ASP A 47 -52.64 -7.57 58.98
CA ASP A 47 -52.24 -8.96 58.80
C ASP A 47 -50.81 -9.20 59.32
N GLN A 48 -50.58 -10.36 59.93
CA GLN A 48 -49.31 -10.69 60.57
C GLN A 48 -48.13 -10.81 59.57
N ASP A 49 -48.39 -11.18 58.32
CA ASP A 49 -47.35 -11.39 57.30
C ASP A 49 -47.26 -10.23 56.29
N PHE A 50 -48.38 -9.56 56.02
CA PHE A 50 -48.48 -8.53 54.98
C PHE A 50 -48.66 -7.10 55.52
N GLY A 51 -49.07 -6.93 56.79
CA GLY A 51 -49.51 -5.62 57.27
C GLY A 51 -50.85 -5.25 56.63
N GLY A 52 -50.85 -4.30 55.69
CA GLY A 52 -52.04 -3.94 54.91
C GLY A 52 -52.21 -4.85 53.70
N CYS A 53 -53.34 -5.54 53.57
CA CYS A 53 -53.58 -6.44 52.44
C CYS A 53 -55.07 -6.52 52.07
N ILE A 54 -55.39 -7.09 50.90
CA ILE A 54 -56.77 -7.42 50.54
C ILE A 54 -57.09 -8.87 50.92
N GLU A 55 -58.25 -9.11 51.53
CA GLU A 55 -58.84 -10.44 51.69
C GLU A 55 -59.94 -10.61 50.65
N ILE A 56 -59.91 -11.72 49.90
CA ILE A 56 -60.89 -12.05 48.86
C ILE A 56 -61.48 -13.43 49.14
N ALA A 57 -62.81 -13.52 49.18
CA ALA A 57 -63.54 -14.77 49.09
C ALA A 57 -63.74 -15.11 47.61
N LYS A 58 -63.11 -16.17 47.11
CA LYS A 58 -63.16 -16.55 45.70
C LYS A 58 -64.55 -17.10 45.35
N THR A 59 -65.27 -16.41 44.47
CA THR A 59 -66.64 -16.78 44.06
C THR A 59 -66.72 -17.26 42.60
N GLU A 60 -65.72 -16.97 41.78
CA GLU A 60 -65.67 -17.30 40.34
C GLU A 60 -64.61 -18.35 40.01
N THR A 61 -64.79 -19.13 38.94
CA THR A 61 -63.81 -20.13 38.48
C THR A 61 -62.42 -19.50 38.22
N THR A 62 -62.39 -18.32 37.60
CA THR A 62 -61.21 -17.45 37.52
C THR A 62 -61.57 -16.12 38.15
N GLN A 63 -61.09 -15.88 39.37
CA GLN A 63 -61.29 -14.60 40.05
C GLN A 63 -60.13 -13.69 39.66
N ARG A 64 -60.42 -12.60 38.95
CA ARG A 64 -59.40 -11.65 38.51
C ARG A 64 -59.19 -10.56 39.55
N LEU A 65 -57.95 -10.17 39.73
CA LEU A 65 -57.53 -8.98 40.44
C LEU A 65 -56.60 -8.21 39.51
N ARG A 66 -57.00 -7.02 39.06
CA ARG A 66 -56.22 -6.20 38.12
C ARG A 66 -56.11 -4.78 38.60
N TYR A 67 -54.91 -4.21 38.54
CA TYR A 67 -54.74 -2.76 38.70
C TYR A 67 -55.28 -2.05 37.46
N MET A 68 -56.19 -1.09 37.66
CA MET A 68 -56.82 -0.35 36.56
C MET A 68 -55.91 0.73 35.95
N GLY A 69 -54.78 1.06 36.58
CA GLY A 69 -53.82 1.96 35.98
C GLY A 69 -53.20 1.36 34.72
N GLN A 70 -52.91 2.21 33.74
CA GLN A 70 -52.14 1.84 32.56
C GLN A 70 -50.65 1.83 32.92
N THR A 71 -50.11 0.68 33.26
CA THR A 71 -48.67 0.54 33.54
C THR A 71 -47.91 0.48 32.20
N PRO A 72 -47.04 1.46 31.89
CA PRO A 72 -46.40 1.56 30.57
C PRO A 72 -45.45 0.39 30.26
N ILE A 73 -45.45 -0.07 29.01
CA ILE A 73 -44.45 -0.97 28.44
C ILE A 73 -43.75 -0.24 27.28
N LEU A 74 -42.43 -0.12 27.39
CA LEU A 74 -41.59 0.51 26.38
C LEU A 74 -40.77 -0.54 25.62
N PRO A 75 -40.48 -0.34 24.32
CA PRO A 75 -39.57 -1.21 23.58
C PRO A 75 -38.23 -1.39 24.30
N GLY A 76 -37.87 -2.64 24.57
CA GLY A 76 -36.63 -2.99 25.28
C GLY A 76 -36.73 -2.98 26.81
N CYS A 77 -37.89 -2.68 27.39
CA CYS A 77 -38.16 -2.80 28.82
C CYS A 77 -38.66 -4.21 29.19
N TYR A 78 -38.24 -4.71 30.35
CA TYR A 78 -38.71 -5.95 30.94
C TYR A 78 -39.20 -5.67 32.36
N LEU A 79 -40.49 -5.86 32.60
CA LEU A 79 -41.14 -5.63 33.88
C LEU A 79 -41.34 -6.95 34.62
N ARG A 80 -41.01 -6.98 35.90
CA ARG A 80 -41.34 -8.10 36.78
C ARG A 80 -42.54 -7.71 37.65
N VAL A 81 -43.62 -8.47 37.53
CA VAL A 81 -44.80 -8.35 38.38
C VAL A 81 -44.72 -9.43 39.46
N ARG A 82 -44.90 -9.06 40.73
CA ARG A 82 -44.86 -9.99 41.87
C ARG A 82 -45.96 -9.71 42.88
N ALA A 83 -46.44 -10.75 43.53
CA ALA A 83 -47.35 -10.63 44.66
C ALA A 83 -47.14 -11.78 45.65
N ARG A 84 -47.40 -11.52 46.92
CA ARG A 84 -47.42 -12.55 47.98
C ARG A 84 -48.88 -12.83 48.36
N ILE A 85 -49.22 -14.09 48.52
CA ILE A 85 -50.60 -14.54 48.77
C ILE A 85 -50.58 -15.71 49.74
N LYS A 86 -51.59 -15.80 50.62
CA LYS A 86 -51.83 -16.97 51.46
C LYS A 86 -53.30 -17.35 51.48
N ALA A 87 -53.57 -18.65 51.56
CA ALA A 87 -54.92 -19.14 51.80
C ALA A 87 -55.26 -19.07 53.28
N MET A 88 -56.47 -18.62 53.62
CA MET A 88 -56.92 -18.47 55.00
C MET A 88 -57.88 -19.57 55.43
N SER A 89 -58.81 -19.95 54.54
CA SER A 89 -59.80 -21.00 54.79
C SER A 89 -60.50 -21.43 53.50
N GLY A 90 -61.30 -22.50 53.52
CA GLY A 90 -62.08 -22.97 52.37
C GLY A 90 -61.25 -23.64 51.28
N ASP A 91 -61.82 -23.87 50.09
CA ASP A 91 -61.12 -24.58 49.03
C ASP A 91 -59.86 -23.83 48.56
N LEU A 92 -58.76 -24.55 48.28
CA LEU A 92 -57.46 -23.95 47.95
C LEU A 92 -57.32 -23.70 46.44
N PRO A 93 -57.27 -22.44 45.97
CA PRO A 93 -57.11 -22.14 44.55
C PRO A 93 -55.65 -22.20 44.08
N GLY A 94 -55.46 -22.26 42.76
CA GLY A 94 -54.20 -21.88 42.13
C GLY A 94 -54.12 -20.37 41.96
N VAL A 95 -52.90 -19.82 41.90
CA VAL A 95 -52.65 -18.40 41.65
C VAL A 95 -51.59 -18.23 40.56
N ARG A 96 -51.78 -17.24 39.70
CA ARG A 96 -50.77 -16.83 38.72
C ARG A 96 -50.79 -15.32 38.55
N VAL A 97 -49.66 -14.75 38.14
CA VAL A 97 -49.65 -13.40 37.58
C VAL A 97 -50.39 -13.42 36.27
N ALA A 98 -51.27 -12.45 36.06
CA ALA A 98 -52.02 -12.30 34.83
C ALA A 98 -52.28 -10.82 34.54
N ALA A 99 -52.55 -10.49 33.28
CA ALA A 99 -52.63 -9.12 32.83
C ALA A 99 -53.56 -8.98 31.62
N TRP A 100 -53.75 -7.74 31.17
CA TRP A 100 -54.37 -7.38 29.89
C TRP A 100 -53.40 -6.48 29.13
N ALA A 101 -53.07 -6.84 27.90
CA ALA A 101 -52.10 -6.15 27.06
C ALA A 101 -52.76 -5.06 26.22
N GLY A 102 -52.35 -3.81 26.43
CA GLY A 102 -52.89 -2.64 25.72
C GLY A 102 -52.04 -2.19 24.55
N ALA A 103 -52.69 -1.90 23.42
CA ALA A 103 -52.11 -1.32 22.22
C ALA A 103 -52.53 0.16 22.04
N ALA A 104 -52.14 0.76 20.92
CA ALA A 104 -52.55 2.12 20.57
C ALA A 104 -54.08 2.23 20.47
N GLY A 105 -54.63 3.37 20.91
CA GLY A 105 -56.08 3.60 20.86
C GLY A 105 -56.89 2.90 21.96
N GLU A 106 -56.22 2.44 23.03
CA GLU A 106 -56.84 1.69 24.14
C GLU A 106 -57.42 0.32 23.73
N GLU A 107 -56.93 -0.24 22.62
CA GLU A 107 -57.38 -1.54 22.11
C GLU A 107 -56.63 -2.72 22.77
N HIS A 108 -57.29 -3.88 22.84
CA HIS A 108 -56.68 -5.13 23.33
C HIS A 108 -55.69 -5.68 22.31
N LEU A 109 -54.47 -5.94 22.74
CA LEU A 109 -53.47 -6.64 21.94
C LEU A 109 -53.71 -8.15 21.98
N ALA A 110 -54.48 -8.66 21.02
CA ALA A 110 -54.76 -10.08 20.93
C ALA A 110 -53.54 -10.91 20.48
N GLY A 111 -53.50 -12.18 20.89
CA GLY A 111 -52.50 -13.16 20.41
C GLY A 111 -51.17 -13.16 21.18
N VAL A 112 -51.07 -12.42 22.28
CA VAL A 112 -49.91 -12.43 23.20
C VAL A 112 -50.22 -13.23 24.47
N PRO A 113 -49.21 -13.86 25.11
CA PRO A 113 -49.40 -14.53 26.39
C PRO A 113 -49.66 -13.51 27.51
N GLU A 114 -50.81 -13.58 28.15
CA GLU A 114 -51.23 -12.62 29.20
C GLU A 114 -51.19 -13.21 30.61
N THR A 115 -50.64 -14.41 30.76
CA THR A 115 -50.62 -15.14 32.02
C THR A 115 -49.26 -15.80 32.24
N GLY A 116 -48.72 -15.70 33.45
CA GLY A 116 -47.54 -16.44 33.89
C GLY A 116 -47.88 -17.87 34.33
N ALA A 117 -46.88 -18.55 34.90
CA ALA A 117 -47.04 -19.89 35.45
C ALA A 117 -48.01 -19.93 36.64
N GLU A 118 -48.81 -21.00 36.72
CA GLU A 118 -49.71 -21.27 37.85
C GLU A 118 -48.96 -21.91 39.02
N THR A 119 -49.20 -21.39 40.22
CA THR A 119 -48.72 -21.93 41.48
C THR A 119 -49.92 -22.33 42.36
N PRO A 120 -50.08 -23.62 42.72
CA PRO A 120 -51.16 -24.05 43.61
C PRO A 120 -50.93 -23.60 45.06
N LEU A 121 -51.98 -23.13 45.75
CA LEU A 121 -51.95 -22.99 47.20
C LEU A 121 -52.25 -24.36 47.82
N THR A 122 -51.41 -24.83 48.76
CA THR A 122 -51.53 -26.20 49.29
C THR A 122 -51.78 -26.26 50.79
N THR A 123 -51.53 -25.17 51.50
CA THR A 123 -51.61 -25.09 52.97
C THR A 123 -52.19 -23.74 53.37
N TYR A 124 -53.01 -23.70 54.42
CA TYR A 124 -53.47 -22.43 54.99
C TYR A 124 -52.37 -21.73 55.79
N GLY A 125 -52.32 -20.41 55.70
CA GLY A 125 -51.34 -19.56 56.39
C GLY A 125 -49.96 -19.51 55.72
N ASP A 126 -49.63 -20.44 54.82
CA ASP A 126 -48.38 -20.41 54.07
C ASP A 126 -48.39 -19.26 53.05
N VAL A 127 -47.38 -18.40 53.13
CA VAL A 127 -47.16 -17.31 52.19
C VAL A 127 -46.47 -17.84 50.93
N VAL A 128 -47.13 -17.67 49.79
CA VAL A 128 -46.65 -18.04 48.46
C VAL A 128 -46.37 -16.76 47.67
N GLU A 129 -45.18 -16.63 47.09
CA GLU A 129 -44.84 -15.56 46.14
C GLU A 129 -45.03 -16.06 44.71
N VAL A 130 -45.75 -15.30 43.89
CA VAL A 130 -45.86 -15.51 42.44
C VAL A 130 -45.18 -14.36 41.70
N ALA A 131 -44.53 -14.67 40.59
CA ALA A 131 -43.83 -13.70 39.76
C ALA A 131 -43.99 -14.05 38.27
N ALA A 132 -44.03 -13.02 37.42
CA ALA A 132 -43.88 -13.18 35.98
C ALA A 132 -43.18 -11.97 35.36
N ILE A 133 -42.46 -12.21 34.28
CA ILE A 133 -41.72 -11.20 33.52
C ILE A 133 -42.45 -10.91 32.21
N VAL A 134 -42.74 -9.63 31.98
CA VAL A 134 -43.40 -9.12 30.78
C VAL A 134 -42.39 -8.29 30.00
N GLY A 135 -42.33 -8.45 28.69
CA GLY A 135 -41.42 -7.65 27.85
C GLY A 135 -41.78 -7.67 26.38
N THR A 136 -41.20 -6.75 25.61
CA THR A 136 -41.49 -6.62 24.17
C THR A 136 -40.80 -7.67 23.29
N GLY A 137 -39.93 -8.52 23.84
CA GLY A 137 -39.18 -9.53 23.09
C GLY A 137 -39.15 -10.87 23.80
N ALA A 138 -39.16 -11.96 23.04
CA ALA A 138 -39.03 -13.32 23.55
C ALA A 138 -37.56 -13.63 23.88
N ARG A 139 -37.16 -13.34 25.13
CA ARG A 139 -35.86 -13.74 25.69
C ARG A 139 -36.04 -14.89 26.67
N GLY A 140 -34.99 -15.67 26.90
CA GLY A 140 -35.01 -16.72 27.92
C GLY A 140 -35.37 -16.14 29.28
N GLY A 141 -36.42 -16.65 29.92
CA GLY A 141 -36.93 -16.14 31.21
C GLY A 141 -38.02 -15.06 31.12
N VAL A 142 -38.48 -14.67 29.93
CA VAL A 142 -39.67 -13.80 29.76
C VAL A 142 -40.91 -14.68 29.63
N ASP A 143 -41.85 -14.55 30.57
CA ASP A 143 -43.09 -15.32 30.59
C ASP A 143 -44.13 -14.77 29.61
N MET A 144 -44.24 -13.43 29.54
CA MET A 144 -45.26 -12.71 28.79
C MET A 144 -44.60 -11.81 27.73
N ALA A 145 -44.22 -12.41 26.59
CA ALA A 145 -43.60 -11.68 25.47
C ALA A 145 -44.67 -11.02 24.58
N TRP A 146 -44.89 -9.72 24.74
CA TRP A 146 -45.99 -8.98 24.10
C TRP A 146 -45.65 -8.30 22.78
N GLY A 147 -44.39 -8.35 22.32
CA GLY A 147 -44.01 -7.70 21.07
C GLY A 147 -43.95 -6.18 21.18
N ARG A 148 -43.73 -5.50 20.04
CA ARG A 148 -43.53 -4.03 19.96
C ARG A 148 -44.83 -3.23 19.91
N GLU A 149 -45.96 -3.90 19.75
CA GLU A 149 -47.29 -3.27 19.63
C GLU A 149 -47.92 -2.99 21.01
N ALA A 150 -47.42 -3.65 22.06
CA ALA A 150 -47.81 -3.35 23.44
C ALA A 150 -47.24 -2.01 23.91
N ILE A 151 -48.11 -1.16 24.45
CA ILE A 151 -47.77 0.18 24.97
C ILE A 151 -48.00 0.27 26.47
N TYR A 152 -48.92 -0.52 27.02
CA TYR A 152 -49.18 -0.60 28.45
C TYR A 152 -49.81 -1.96 28.82
N GLY A 153 -49.93 -2.23 30.11
CA GLY A 153 -50.74 -3.35 30.60
C GLY A 153 -51.50 -3.01 31.88
N HIS A 154 -52.62 -3.70 32.06
CA HIS A 154 -53.30 -3.79 33.35
C HIS A 154 -52.84 -5.07 34.03
N PHE A 155 -52.05 -4.96 35.10
CA PHE A 155 -51.38 -6.11 35.73
C PHE A 155 -52.07 -6.52 37.03
N GLY A 156 -52.05 -7.81 37.32
CA GLY A 156 -52.40 -8.32 38.63
C GLY A 156 -52.35 -9.84 38.70
N LEU A 157 -53.36 -10.46 39.32
CA LEU A 157 -53.39 -11.91 39.59
C LEU A 157 -54.69 -12.55 39.11
N ASP A 158 -54.61 -13.80 38.68
CA ASP A 158 -55.77 -14.69 38.62
C ASP A 158 -55.71 -15.68 39.77
N LEU A 159 -56.82 -15.84 40.50
CA LEU A 159 -57.07 -17.03 41.30
C LEU A 159 -57.87 -18.00 40.44
N ILE A 160 -57.41 -19.23 40.28
CA ILE A 160 -57.98 -20.23 39.38
C ILE A 160 -58.30 -21.53 40.09
N GLY A 161 -59.22 -22.30 39.54
CA GLY A 161 -59.67 -23.57 40.13
C GLY A 161 -60.83 -23.39 41.12
N ALA A 162 -60.81 -24.15 42.22
CA ALA A 162 -61.94 -24.31 43.14
C ALA A 162 -62.42 -22.98 43.76
N THR A 163 -63.73 -22.83 43.90
CA THR A 163 -64.40 -21.64 44.47
C THR A 163 -64.83 -21.89 45.91
N GLY A 164 -64.91 -20.85 46.74
CA GLY A 164 -65.29 -20.96 48.15
C GLY A 164 -64.12 -20.87 49.14
N GLY A 165 -62.90 -20.67 48.63
CA GLY A 165 -61.72 -20.32 49.42
C GLY A 165 -61.64 -18.84 49.76
N VAL A 166 -61.03 -18.51 50.90
CA VAL A 166 -60.67 -17.14 51.29
C VAL A 166 -59.15 -17.00 51.23
N VAL A 167 -58.66 -16.00 50.52
CA VAL A 167 -57.22 -15.70 50.39
C VAL A 167 -56.91 -14.28 50.86
N ARG A 168 -55.69 -14.05 51.35
CA ARG A 168 -55.14 -12.71 51.56
C ARG A 168 -54.00 -12.47 50.60
N ILE A 169 -53.97 -11.29 49.98
CA ILE A 169 -53.02 -10.91 48.94
C ILE A 169 -52.36 -9.60 49.37
N ASP A 170 -51.04 -9.64 49.48
CA ASP A 170 -50.17 -8.49 49.70
C ASP A 170 -50.08 -7.61 48.45
N ASP A 171 -49.69 -6.35 48.64
CA ASP A 171 -49.60 -5.37 47.56
C ASP A 171 -48.83 -5.90 46.34
N ILE A 172 -49.35 -5.64 45.14
CA ILE A 172 -48.72 -6.08 43.90
C ILE A 172 -47.56 -5.15 43.57
N VAL A 173 -46.39 -5.73 43.38
CA VAL A 173 -45.15 -5.01 43.03
C VAL A 173 -44.87 -5.14 41.54
N ILE A 174 -44.65 -4.02 40.87
CA ILE A 174 -44.19 -3.99 39.47
C ILE A 174 -42.89 -3.18 39.39
N GLU A 175 -41.84 -3.82 38.88
CA GLU A 175 -40.50 -3.23 38.82
C GLU A 175 -39.82 -3.47 37.45
N ASP A 176 -38.99 -2.52 37.02
CA ASP A 176 -38.15 -2.65 35.84
C ASP A 176 -36.91 -3.52 36.14
N ILE A 177 -36.83 -4.68 35.50
CA ILE A 177 -35.73 -5.64 35.60
C ILE A 177 -34.90 -5.74 34.31
N THR A 178 -34.99 -4.74 33.42
CA THR A 178 -34.26 -4.71 32.14
C THR A 178 -32.75 -4.94 32.33
N SER A 179 -32.20 -4.52 33.47
CA SER A 179 -30.80 -4.71 33.83
C SER A 179 -30.34 -6.18 33.83
N VAL A 180 -31.24 -7.12 34.09
CA VAL A 180 -30.96 -8.57 34.13
C VAL A 180 -30.63 -9.11 32.73
N PHE A 181 -31.19 -8.50 31.68
CA PHE A 181 -30.99 -8.92 30.29
C PHE A 181 -29.82 -8.21 29.59
N LEU A 182 -29.12 -7.29 30.27
CA LEU A 182 -28.08 -6.45 29.65
C LEU A 182 -26.92 -7.27 29.07
N ARG A 183 -26.51 -8.37 29.71
CA ARG A 183 -25.37 -9.17 29.24
C ARG A 183 -25.63 -9.91 27.93
N ASP A 184 -26.90 -10.23 27.65
CA ASP A 184 -27.36 -10.82 26.39
C ASP A 184 -27.72 -9.78 25.34
N LEU A 185 -27.57 -8.49 25.68
CA LEU A 185 -27.77 -7.36 24.78
C LEU A 185 -26.45 -6.78 24.24
N LEU A 186 -25.31 -7.07 24.89
CA LEU A 186 -24.00 -6.59 24.48
C LEU A 186 -23.37 -7.56 23.47
N ASP A 187 -22.95 -7.02 22.33
CA ASP A 187 -22.28 -7.72 21.23
C ASP A 187 -20.76 -7.84 21.43
N TRP A 188 -20.27 -7.56 22.64
CA TRP A 188 -18.84 -7.65 22.98
C TRP A 188 -18.58 -8.44 24.27
N VAL A 189 -17.34 -8.89 24.39
CA VAL A 189 -16.70 -9.48 25.57
C VAL A 189 -15.60 -8.53 26.02
N ASP A 190 -15.61 -8.08 27.28
CA ASP A 190 -14.62 -7.15 27.81
C ASP A 190 -13.44 -7.90 28.44
N VAL A 191 -12.20 -7.50 28.14
CA VAL A 191 -10.99 -8.03 28.79
C VAL A 191 -11.02 -7.92 30.32
N ARG A 192 -11.71 -6.91 30.87
CA ARG A 192 -11.87 -6.71 32.32
C ARG A 192 -12.72 -7.78 32.98
N ASP A 193 -13.69 -8.36 32.25
CA ASP A 193 -14.50 -9.48 32.76
C ASP A 193 -13.65 -10.73 32.99
N TYR A 194 -12.44 -10.78 32.39
CA TYR A 194 -11.46 -11.85 32.50
C TYR A 194 -10.25 -11.47 33.37
N GLY A 195 -10.34 -10.35 34.09
CA GLY A 195 -9.35 -9.95 35.09
C GLY A 195 -8.27 -8.98 34.62
N ALA A 196 -8.38 -8.42 33.41
CA ALA A 196 -7.46 -7.38 32.96
C ALA A 196 -7.63 -6.12 33.83
N LEU A 197 -6.53 -5.56 34.34
CA LEU A 197 -6.56 -4.38 35.22
C LEU A 197 -6.36 -3.08 34.44
N GLY A 198 -5.51 -3.08 33.42
CA GLY A 198 -5.20 -1.87 32.65
C GLY A 198 -4.49 -0.78 33.46
N ASP A 199 -3.68 -1.17 34.45
CA ASP A 199 -2.92 -0.27 35.34
C ASP A 199 -1.51 0.07 34.82
N GLY A 200 -1.11 -0.49 33.67
CA GLY A 200 0.17 -0.31 33.01
C GLY A 200 1.32 -1.18 33.55
N THR A 201 1.07 -1.99 34.57
CA THR A 201 2.09 -2.76 35.29
C THR A 201 1.76 -4.24 35.46
N THR A 202 0.50 -4.56 35.70
CA THR A 202 0.01 -5.94 35.79
C THR A 202 -0.03 -6.55 34.39
N ASP A 203 0.50 -7.76 34.25
CA ASP A 203 0.46 -8.48 32.98
C ASP A 203 -0.95 -8.99 32.70
N ASP A 204 -1.62 -8.34 31.76
CA ASP A 204 -2.99 -8.62 31.34
C ASP A 204 -3.06 -9.69 30.23
N HIS A 205 -1.92 -10.27 29.81
CA HIS A 205 -1.85 -11.22 28.67
C HIS A 205 -2.85 -12.38 28.80
N ALA A 206 -2.88 -13.05 29.96
CA ALA A 206 -3.77 -14.19 30.19
C ALA A 206 -5.26 -13.80 30.16
N ALA A 207 -5.58 -12.59 30.64
CA ALA A 207 -6.95 -12.07 30.61
C ALA A 207 -7.40 -11.78 29.17
N PHE A 208 -6.51 -11.20 28.35
CA PHE A 208 -6.78 -10.97 26.92
C PHE A 208 -6.99 -12.29 26.17
N ALA A 209 -6.13 -13.28 26.36
CA ALA A 209 -6.26 -14.59 25.70
C ALA A 209 -7.57 -15.30 26.08
N ALA A 210 -7.98 -15.22 27.36
CA ALA A 210 -9.23 -15.82 27.81
C ALA A 210 -10.48 -15.08 27.28
N ALA A 211 -10.43 -13.74 27.26
CA ALA A 211 -11.51 -12.91 26.72
C ALA A 211 -11.67 -13.10 25.21
N ASP A 212 -10.57 -13.20 24.47
CA ASP A 212 -10.56 -13.48 23.03
C ASP A 212 -11.19 -14.85 22.72
N ALA A 213 -10.76 -15.90 23.42
CA ALA A 213 -11.33 -17.24 23.27
C ALA A 213 -12.85 -17.26 23.52
N ALA A 214 -13.33 -16.50 24.52
CA ALA A 214 -14.75 -16.37 24.80
C ALA A 214 -15.50 -15.53 23.75
N ALA A 215 -14.89 -14.47 23.23
CA ALA A 215 -15.44 -13.66 22.14
C ALA A 215 -15.63 -14.51 20.88
N VAL A 216 -14.61 -15.29 20.50
CA VAL A 216 -14.69 -16.25 19.38
C VAL A 216 -15.79 -17.28 19.61
N ALA A 217 -15.84 -17.92 20.78
CA ALA A 217 -16.83 -18.96 21.09
C ALA A 217 -18.27 -18.44 21.08
N SER A 218 -18.47 -17.17 21.42
CA SER A 218 -19.80 -16.53 21.46
C SER A 218 -20.15 -15.76 20.18
N GLY A 219 -19.24 -15.66 19.21
CA GLY A 219 -19.42 -14.87 17.98
C GLY A 219 -19.50 -13.37 18.21
N ARG A 220 -18.92 -12.88 19.31
CA ARG A 220 -18.94 -11.46 19.74
C ARG A 220 -17.60 -10.79 19.45
N GLY A 221 -17.57 -9.46 19.48
CA GLY A 221 -16.32 -8.69 19.44
C GLY A 221 -15.59 -8.72 20.79
N LEU A 222 -14.29 -8.49 20.77
CA LEU A 222 -13.48 -8.22 21.95
C LEU A 222 -13.43 -6.71 22.21
N LEU A 223 -13.77 -6.29 23.41
CA LEU A 223 -13.61 -4.92 23.88
C LEU A 223 -12.40 -4.83 24.79
N VAL A 224 -11.42 -4.02 24.40
CA VAL A 224 -10.33 -3.60 25.27
C VAL A 224 -10.75 -2.29 25.92
N SER A 225 -11.33 -2.41 27.11
CA SER A 225 -11.79 -1.27 27.91
C SER A 225 -10.67 -0.27 28.22
N LYS A 226 -11.05 0.96 28.60
CA LYS A 226 -10.10 2.02 28.95
C LYS A 226 -9.04 1.55 29.96
N GLY A 227 -7.79 1.93 29.75
CA GLY A 227 -6.66 1.53 30.60
C GLY A 227 -5.39 1.45 29.77
N MET A 228 -4.27 1.25 30.45
CA MET A 228 -3.00 0.88 29.80
C MET A 228 -2.71 -0.58 30.16
N HIS A 229 -2.85 -1.48 29.19
CA HIS A 229 -2.74 -2.91 29.40
C HIS A 229 -1.32 -3.37 29.07
N TYR A 230 -0.54 -3.72 30.09
CA TYR A 230 0.76 -4.34 29.86
C TYR A 230 0.55 -5.79 29.43
N ILE A 231 1.14 -6.17 28.30
CA ILE A 231 1.08 -7.52 27.75
C ILE A 231 2.50 -8.06 27.69
N GLY A 232 2.80 -8.98 28.61
CA GLY A 232 4.14 -9.49 28.88
C GLY A 232 4.67 -10.52 27.87
N ASP A 233 3.87 -10.94 26.89
CA ASP A 233 4.28 -11.86 25.83
C ASP A 233 3.58 -11.57 24.49
N THR A 234 3.94 -12.28 23.43
CA THR A 234 3.24 -12.22 22.14
C THR A 234 1.78 -12.60 22.32
N LEU A 235 0.90 -11.77 21.77
CA LEU A 235 -0.55 -11.91 21.85
C LEU A 235 -1.14 -12.04 20.44
N THR A 236 -1.95 -13.08 20.24
CA THR A 236 -2.78 -13.25 19.05
C THR A 236 -4.23 -13.06 19.46
N LEU A 237 -4.97 -12.25 18.72
CA LEU A 237 -6.40 -12.00 18.92
C LEU A 237 -7.15 -12.44 17.67
N ASP A 238 -8.03 -13.41 17.84
CA ASP A 238 -8.83 -13.99 16.78
C ASP A 238 -10.18 -13.30 16.61
N ALA A 239 -10.76 -12.79 17.69
CA ALA A 239 -11.98 -12.03 17.64
C ALA A 239 -11.76 -10.64 17.02
N ARG A 240 -12.84 -10.07 16.47
CA ARG A 240 -12.83 -8.65 16.07
C ARG A 240 -12.64 -7.78 17.30
N VAL A 241 -11.70 -6.85 17.29
CA VAL A 241 -11.29 -6.11 18.49
C VAL A 241 -11.57 -4.62 18.37
N ARG A 242 -12.09 -4.04 19.45
CA ARG A 242 -12.22 -2.59 19.62
C ARG A 242 -11.38 -2.14 20.82
N PHE A 243 -10.42 -1.25 20.55
CA PHE A 243 -9.59 -0.63 21.58
C PHE A 243 -10.20 0.70 22.06
N GLU A 244 -10.61 0.74 23.33
CA GLU A 244 -10.89 1.98 24.08
C GLU A 244 -9.74 2.34 25.04
N GLY A 245 -8.96 1.34 25.46
CA GLY A 245 -7.66 1.48 26.13
C GLY A 245 -6.50 1.24 25.16
N THR A 246 -5.28 1.26 25.69
CA THR A 246 -4.05 0.97 24.94
C THR A 246 -3.32 -0.23 25.51
N VAL A 247 -2.39 -0.78 24.73
CA VAL A 247 -1.53 -1.91 25.06
C VAL A 247 -0.07 -1.45 25.06
N THR A 248 0.72 -1.95 26.02
CA THR A 248 2.19 -1.81 26.04
C THR A 248 2.84 -3.19 26.01
N MET A 249 3.84 -3.35 25.15
CA MET A 249 4.56 -4.62 24.96
C MET A 249 6.03 -4.33 24.71
N ALA A 250 6.93 -5.25 25.09
CA ALA A 250 8.33 -5.14 24.69
C ALA A 250 8.50 -5.31 23.17
N ASP A 251 9.59 -4.80 22.60
CA ASP A 251 9.86 -4.84 21.15
C ASP A 251 9.79 -6.25 20.56
N ALA A 252 10.28 -7.24 21.31
CA ALA A 252 10.30 -8.65 20.88
C ALA A 252 8.92 -9.32 20.84
N HIS A 253 7.92 -8.79 21.55
CA HIS A 253 6.57 -9.36 21.60
C HIS A 253 5.69 -8.77 20.50
N ARG A 254 4.86 -9.61 19.87
CA ARG A 254 4.02 -9.22 18.75
C ARG A 254 2.56 -9.08 19.19
N LEU A 255 1.86 -8.14 18.57
CA LEU A 255 0.39 -8.13 18.56
C LEU A 255 -0.06 -8.63 17.18
N GLN A 256 -0.72 -9.77 17.13
CA GLN A 256 -1.20 -10.41 15.90
C GLN A 256 -2.72 -10.35 15.89
N LEU A 257 -3.31 -9.53 15.01
CA LEU A 257 -4.75 -9.42 14.83
C LEU A 257 -5.13 -10.23 13.60
N THR A 258 -5.92 -11.30 13.73
CA THR A 258 -6.28 -12.15 12.57
C THR A 258 -7.60 -11.74 11.92
N SER A 259 -8.50 -11.06 12.64
CA SER A 259 -9.77 -10.56 12.09
C SER A 259 -9.73 -9.08 11.64
N ASP A 260 -8.98 -8.22 12.36
CA ASP A 260 -8.90 -6.77 12.12
C ASP A 260 -7.46 -6.31 11.84
N TYR A 261 -6.79 -6.98 10.90
CA TYR A 261 -5.43 -6.62 10.50
C TYR A 261 -5.41 -5.35 9.63
N ASP A 262 -5.43 -4.17 10.27
CA ASP A 262 -5.29 -2.88 9.61
C ASP A 262 -4.62 -1.82 10.50
N PHE A 263 -4.02 -0.80 9.88
CA PHE A 263 -3.29 0.23 10.61
C PHE A 263 -4.15 1.02 11.61
N PRO A 264 -5.40 1.48 11.30
CA PRO A 264 -6.24 2.12 12.30
C PRO A 264 -6.41 1.32 13.60
N THR A 265 -6.56 0.01 13.49
CA THR A 265 -6.73 -0.87 14.67
C THR A 265 -5.44 -0.96 15.48
N TYR A 266 -4.28 -1.08 14.83
CA TYR A 266 -2.98 -1.00 15.53
C TYR A 266 -2.75 0.38 16.15
N ALA A 267 -3.10 1.47 15.45
CA ALA A 267 -2.98 2.83 15.97
C ALA A 267 -3.84 3.04 17.23
N ALA A 268 -5.06 2.50 17.24
CA ALA A 268 -5.92 2.50 18.42
C ALA A 268 -5.34 1.64 19.56
N ALA A 269 -4.75 0.49 19.23
CA ALA A 269 -4.15 -0.41 20.22
C ALA A 269 -2.98 0.23 20.96
N PHE A 270 -2.10 0.98 20.28
CA PHE A 270 -0.91 1.55 20.92
C PHE A 270 -1.06 3.01 21.34
N GLY A 271 -1.95 3.78 20.70
CA GLY A 271 -2.05 5.23 20.92
C GLY A 271 -0.87 6.04 20.38
N ASP A 272 0.10 5.37 19.74
CA ASP A 272 1.27 5.94 19.08
C ASP A 272 1.33 5.35 17.66
N GLU A 273 1.26 6.23 16.65
CA GLU A 273 1.15 5.84 15.24
C GLU A 273 2.44 5.19 14.69
N GLU A 274 3.61 5.65 15.13
CA GLU A 274 4.89 5.12 14.67
C GLU A 274 5.13 3.73 15.27
N LEU A 275 4.90 3.57 16.58
CA LEU A 275 4.95 2.27 17.24
C LEU A 275 3.92 1.30 16.67
N ALA A 276 2.70 1.77 16.40
CA ALA A 276 1.66 0.98 15.77
C ALA A 276 2.08 0.46 14.38
N LEU A 277 2.68 1.31 13.54
CA LEU A 277 3.20 0.88 12.24
C LEU A 277 4.29 -0.19 12.41
N ARG A 278 5.24 0.03 13.33
CA ARG A 278 6.33 -0.92 13.64
C ARG A 278 5.76 -2.28 14.07
N LYS A 279 4.76 -2.30 14.94
CA LYS A 279 4.10 -3.52 15.41
C LYS A 279 3.24 -4.20 14.34
N ALA A 280 2.55 -3.43 13.50
CA ALA A 280 1.79 -3.95 12.38
C ALA A 280 2.69 -4.60 11.32
N LEU A 281 3.84 -3.98 11.01
CA LEU A 281 4.86 -4.54 10.11
C LEU A 281 5.54 -5.75 10.72
N GLN A 282 5.85 -5.71 12.01
CA GLN A 282 6.35 -6.89 12.72
C GLN A 282 5.38 -8.06 12.54
N ALA A 283 4.07 -7.85 12.75
CA ALA A 283 3.07 -8.88 12.56
C ALA A 283 2.96 -9.35 11.09
N LEU A 284 3.16 -8.47 10.10
CA LEU A 284 3.07 -8.78 8.66
C LEU A 284 3.94 -9.97 8.24
N PHE A 285 5.16 -10.08 8.77
CA PHE A 285 6.09 -11.16 8.43
C PHE A 285 5.84 -12.45 9.21
N HIS A 286 4.92 -12.42 10.17
CA HIS A 286 4.43 -13.59 10.89
C HIS A 286 3.02 -13.95 10.43
N PHE A 287 2.37 -14.87 11.13
CA PHE A 287 1.04 -15.35 10.75
C PHE A 287 -0.04 -14.38 11.26
N THR A 288 -0.74 -13.71 10.34
CA THR A 288 -1.90 -12.85 10.63
C THR A 288 -3.11 -13.20 9.76
N ASP A 289 -3.07 -14.33 9.03
CA ASP A 289 -3.98 -14.67 7.90
C ASP A 289 -4.06 -13.62 6.77
N HIS A 290 -3.24 -12.56 6.84
CA HIS A 290 -3.20 -11.45 5.91
C HIS A 290 -1.83 -11.36 5.23
N VAL A 291 -1.84 -10.95 3.96
CA VAL A 291 -0.61 -10.70 3.17
C VAL A 291 -0.39 -9.21 2.91
N THR A 292 -1.27 -8.34 3.37
CA THR A 292 -1.19 -6.90 3.11
C THR A 292 -1.64 -6.11 4.33
N LEU A 293 -0.81 -5.18 4.79
CA LEU A 293 -1.16 -4.16 5.77
C LEU A 293 -1.86 -3.01 5.05
N ASP A 294 -3.15 -2.81 5.31
CA ASP A 294 -3.90 -1.69 4.77
C ASP A 294 -3.86 -0.49 5.75
N LEU A 295 -3.40 0.66 5.26
CA LEU A 295 -3.36 1.91 6.01
C LEU A 295 -4.74 2.60 6.08
N LYS A 296 -5.71 2.17 5.26
CA LYS A 296 -7.10 2.68 5.22
C LYS A 296 -7.19 4.21 5.13
N GLY A 297 -6.32 4.81 4.33
CA GLY A 297 -6.23 6.25 4.10
C GLY A 297 -5.61 7.05 5.25
N ARG A 298 -5.10 6.39 6.29
CA ARG A 298 -4.40 7.05 7.39
C ARG A 298 -3.03 7.58 6.95
N ARG A 299 -2.58 8.56 7.71
CA ARG A 299 -1.23 9.11 7.65
C ARG A 299 -0.45 8.62 8.87
N VAL A 300 0.85 8.42 8.69
CA VAL A 300 1.83 8.24 9.77
C VAL A 300 3.10 9.02 9.41
N ASP A 301 3.65 9.74 10.37
CA ASP A 301 4.96 10.40 10.24
C ASP A 301 6.00 9.58 11.02
N LEU A 302 7.17 9.37 10.42
CA LEU A 302 8.28 8.65 11.02
C LEU A 302 9.30 9.67 11.56
N SER A 303 9.82 9.43 12.75
CA SER A 303 10.87 10.25 13.36
C SER A 303 12.29 9.83 12.97
N ALA A 304 12.45 8.66 12.36
CA ALA A 304 13.74 8.10 11.92
C ALA A 304 13.51 7.02 10.85
N PRO A 305 14.57 6.50 10.18
CA PRO A 305 14.43 5.40 9.25
C PRO A 305 13.74 4.18 9.86
N LEU A 306 12.93 3.51 9.03
CA LEU A 306 12.30 2.25 9.39
C LEU A 306 13.12 1.08 8.85
N GLU A 307 14.04 0.57 9.68
CA GLU A 307 14.78 -0.65 9.39
C GLU A 307 13.88 -1.88 9.57
N VAL A 308 13.29 -2.35 8.48
CA VAL A 308 12.21 -3.35 8.55
C VAL A 308 12.70 -4.70 9.08
N ALA A 309 13.91 -5.11 8.72
CA ALA A 309 14.52 -6.34 9.23
C ALA A 309 14.72 -6.33 10.75
N ALA A 310 14.98 -5.15 11.34
CA ALA A 310 15.14 -5.00 12.79
C ALA A 310 13.83 -5.23 13.55
N LEU A 311 12.67 -5.08 12.90
CA LEU A 311 11.36 -5.37 13.49
C LEU A 311 11.10 -6.87 13.60
N VAL A 312 11.78 -7.69 12.80
CA VAL A 312 11.52 -9.14 12.63
C VAL A 312 12.79 -9.98 12.84
N PRO A 313 13.41 -9.90 14.03
CA PRO A 313 14.66 -10.61 14.30
C PRO A 313 14.49 -12.12 14.05
N GLY A 314 15.46 -12.71 13.37
CA GLY A 314 15.47 -14.13 12.98
C GLY A 314 14.93 -14.42 11.57
N ILE A 315 14.39 -13.42 10.87
CA ILE A 315 14.02 -13.54 9.44
C ILE A 315 15.09 -12.87 8.59
N ASP A 316 16.08 -13.65 8.15
CA ASP A 316 17.12 -13.18 7.22
C ASP A 316 16.62 -13.10 5.78
N ALA A 317 15.81 -14.09 5.37
CA ALA A 317 15.25 -14.17 4.03
C ALA A 317 13.74 -14.42 4.05
N PHE A 318 13.00 -13.76 3.15
CA PHE A 318 11.55 -13.92 3.04
C PHE A 318 11.09 -13.92 1.58
N ALA A 319 10.38 -14.97 1.15
CA ALA A 319 10.06 -15.20 -0.27
C ALA A 319 8.56 -15.28 -0.61
N GLN A 320 7.69 -15.06 0.39
CA GLN A 320 6.24 -15.01 0.20
C GLN A 320 5.79 -13.57 -0.03
N ARG A 321 4.67 -13.42 -0.76
CA ARG A 321 4.11 -12.09 -1.02
C ARG A 321 3.71 -11.40 0.29
N ARG A 322 4.17 -10.16 0.47
CA ARG A 322 3.73 -9.23 1.53
C ARG A 322 3.59 -7.83 0.95
N GLY A 323 2.74 -7.00 1.53
CA GLY A 323 2.63 -5.62 1.08
C GLY A 323 2.08 -4.64 2.09
N VAL A 324 2.26 -3.37 1.80
CA VAL A 324 1.69 -2.23 2.53
C VAL A 324 0.89 -1.40 1.53
N ALA A 325 -0.30 -0.94 1.90
CA ALA A 325 -1.21 -0.29 0.97
C ALA A 325 -1.99 0.91 1.53
N ASN A 326 -2.44 1.78 0.63
CA ASN A 326 -3.54 2.75 0.81
C ASN A 326 -3.38 3.77 1.95
N GLY A 327 -2.37 4.65 1.91
CA GLY A 327 -2.22 5.70 2.92
C GLY A 327 -1.12 6.71 2.62
N GLN A 328 -0.67 7.43 3.65
CA GLN A 328 0.44 8.37 3.55
C GLN A 328 1.49 8.06 4.62
N ILE A 329 2.76 8.01 4.21
CA ILE A 329 3.90 7.83 5.12
C ILE A 329 4.84 9.02 4.93
N GLY A 330 5.06 9.79 5.99
CA GLY A 330 5.86 11.01 5.96
C GLY A 330 7.13 10.94 6.78
N ALA A 331 8.11 11.78 6.46
CA ALA A 331 9.28 12.04 7.30
C ALA A 331 8.98 13.23 8.22
N ASP A 332 9.00 13.05 9.54
CA ASP A 332 8.94 14.15 10.49
C ASP A 332 10.18 15.07 10.30
N PRO A 333 10.01 16.37 9.98
CA PRO A 333 11.13 17.29 9.80
C PRO A 333 12.06 17.43 11.01
N ASP A 334 11.55 17.16 12.22
CA ASP A 334 12.35 17.22 13.45
C ASP A 334 13.04 15.86 13.77
N GLY A 335 12.94 14.87 12.87
CA GLY A 335 13.48 13.53 13.01
C GLY A 335 14.97 13.35 12.66
N ASP A 336 15.50 12.15 12.90
CA ASP A 336 16.87 11.76 12.56
C ASP A 336 17.01 11.30 11.09
N TRP A 337 17.18 12.28 10.20
CA TRP A 337 17.33 12.07 8.76
C TRP A 337 18.71 12.44 8.21
N ALA A 338 19.69 12.64 9.08
CA ALA A 338 21.04 13.00 8.67
C ALA A 338 21.77 11.82 8.01
N SER A 339 22.29 12.06 6.79
CA SER A 339 23.15 11.10 6.10
C SER A 339 24.46 10.94 6.85
N VAL A 340 24.98 9.72 6.87
CA VAL A 340 26.29 9.42 7.48
C VAL A 340 27.33 9.29 6.37
N SER A 341 28.37 10.12 6.39
CA SER A 341 29.46 10.07 5.41
C SER A 341 30.79 9.83 6.09
N LEU A 342 31.61 8.96 5.50
CA LEU A 342 32.97 8.69 5.95
C LEU A 342 33.89 8.42 4.76
N SER A 343 35.17 8.78 4.90
CA SER A 343 36.20 8.44 3.92
C SER A 343 37.12 7.37 4.47
N ARG A 344 37.50 6.40 3.63
CA ARG A 344 38.47 5.35 3.94
C ARG A 344 39.40 5.14 2.75
N GLN A 345 40.66 4.85 3.04
CA GLN A 345 41.55 4.30 2.04
C GLN A 345 41.20 2.83 1.82
N ALA A 346 41.14 2.40 0.55
CA ALA A 346 40.90 1.01 0.19
C ALA A 346 41.65 0.64 -1.10
N THR A 347 41.88 -0.65 -1.28
CA THR A 347 42.47 -1.23 -2.50
C THR A 347 41.42 -1.95 -3.32
N TYR A 348 41.33 -1.61 -4.61
CA TYR A 348 40.54 -2.33 -5.61
C TYR A 348 41.47 -3.13 -6.52
N ASP A 349 41.20 -4.43 -6.67
CA ASP A 349 41.89 -5.31 -7.60
C ASP A 349 40.85 -6.06 -8.44
N PRO A 350 40.62 -5.62 -9.70
CA PRO A 350 39.61 -6.24 -10.55
C PRO A 350 39.98 -7.66 -10.98
N SER A 351 41.26 -8.04 -10.93
CA SER A 351 41.74 -9.36 -11.38
C SER A 351 41.41 -10.47 -10.40
N THR A 352 41.31 -10.14 -9.11
CA THR A 352 41.00 -11.10 -8.04
C THR A 352 39.56 -10.99 -7.57
N ALA A 353 39.02 -9.77 -7.42
CA ALA A 353 37.68 -9.54 -6.91
C ALA A 353 37.07 -8.23 -7.45
N ALA A 354 36.55 -8.26 -8.68
CA ALA A 354 35.94 -7.12 -9.38
C ALA A 354 34.76 -6.42 -8.69
N ARG A 355 34.29 -6.87 -7.52
CA ARG A 355 33.26 -6.19 -6.72
C ARG A 355 33.67 -6.01 -5.27
N GLN A 356 34.96 -6.02 -4.96
CA GLN A 356 35.43 -5.90 -3.58
C GLN A 356 36.42 -4.76 -3.43
N LEU A 357 36.27 -4.00 -2.34
CA LEU A 357 37.33 -3.15 -1.82
C LEU A 357 37.92 -3.82 -0.58
N SER A 358 39.25 -3.77 -0.47
CA SER A 358 40.01 -4.45 0.58
C SER A 358 41.00 -3.50 1.27
N GLY A 359 41.67 -4.00 2.31
CA GLY A 359 42.68 -3.21 3.04
C GLY A 359 42.09 -2.04 3.82
N ILE A 360 40.79 -2.10 4.15
CA ILE A 360 40.06 -1.02 4.80
C ILE A 360 40.24 -1.11 6.31
N SER A 361 40.94 -0.14 6.88
CA SER A 361 40.99 0.03 8.34
C SER A 361 39.62 0.48 8.86
N GLY A 362 39.10 -0.22 9.89
CA GLY A 362 37.78 0.08 10.45
C GLY A 362 36.62 -0.19 9.47
N ALA A 363 36.73 -1.25 8.65
CA ALA A 363 35.68 -1.60 7.67
C ALA A 363 34.29 -1.78 8.31
N GLY A 364 34.21 -2.21 9.57
CA GLY A 364 32.95 -2.37 10.31
C GLY A 364 32.18 -1.07 10.55
N ASP A 365 32.82 0.10 10.42
CA ASP A 365 32.15 1.40 10.53
C ASP A 365 31.40 1.77 9.23
N ILE A 366 31.67 1.07 8.13
CA ILE A 366 31.03 1.34 6.83
C ILE A 366 29.63 0.72 6.85
N PRO A 367 28.56 1.51 6.70
CA PRO A 367 27.22 0.95 6.69
C PRO A 367 26.91 0.26 5.35
N VAL A 368 26.22 -0.88 5.43
CA VAL A 368 25.57 -1.51 4.26
C VAL A 368 24.58 -0.52 3.64
N GLY A 369 24.54 -0.46 2.32
CA GLY A 369 23.75 0.50 1.56
C GLY A 369 24.36 1.90 1.42
N ALA A 370 25.61 2.10 1.85
CA ALA A 370 26.33 3.33 1.54
C ALA A 370 26.60 3.46 0.04
N LEU A 371 26.30 4.63 -0.53
CA LEU A 371 26.76 5.04 -1.86
C LEU A 371 28.29 5.22 -1.81
N VAL A 372 28.99 4.65 -2.77
CA VAL A 372 30.44 4.76 -2.92
C VAL A 372 30.77 5.84 -3.95
N LEU A 373 31.72 6.71 -3.60
CA LEU A 373 32.25 7.75 -4.47
C LEU A 373 33.78 7.68 -4.48
N GLY A 374 34.39 7.91 -5.64
CA GLY A 374 35.84 7.85 -5.83
C GLY A 374 36.23 7.89 -7.30
N SER A 375 37.53 7.93 -7.59
CA SER A 375 38.00 7.81 -8.98
C SER A 375 37.64 6.43 -9.52
N GLY A 376 37.09 6.38 -10.72
CA GLY A 376 36.69 5.12 -11.35
C GLY A 376 35.39 4.49 -10.84
N VAL A 377 34.67 5.18 -9.95
CA VAL A 377 33.36 4.73 -9.47
C VAL A 377 32.26 5.23 -10.41
N GLY A 378 31.54 4.30 -11.04
CA GLY A 378 30.36 4.61 -11.85
C GLY A 378 29.20 5.14 -11.01
N ARG A 379 28.10 5.58 -11.64
CA ARG A 379 26.93 6.07 -10.91
C ARG A 379 26.29 4.96 -10.09
N GLU A 380 25.75 5.30 -8.92
CA GLU A 380 24.88 4.42 -8.13
C GLU A 380 25.53 3.06 -7.76
N VAL A 381 26.81 3.08 -7.40
CA VAL A 381 27.53 1.94 -6.81
C VAL A 381 27.39 1.97 -5.29
N TYR A 382 26.94 0.86 -4.71
CA TYR A 382 26.61 0.77 -3.29
C TYR A 382 27.36 -0.36 -2.58
N VAL A 383 27.51 -0.26 -1.26
CA VAL A 383 27.96 -1.36 -0.41
C VAL A 383 26.81 -2.36 -0.22
N THR A 384 27.04 -3.62 -0.56
CA THR A 384 26.09 -4.75 -0.38
C THR A 384 26.32 -5.51 0.92
N SER A 385 27.58 -5.67 1.32
CA SER A 385 27.96 -6.38 2.56
C SER A 385 29.33 -5.93 3.05
N VAL A 386 29.59 -6.14 4.34
CA VAL A 386 30.82 -5.75 5.02
C VAL A 386 31.40 -6.95 5.75
N ASN A 387 32.70 -7.20 5.59
CA ASN A 387 33.44 -8.15 6.41
C ASN A 387 34.50 -7.39 7.21
N ALA A 388 34.13 -7.03 8.43
CA ALA A 388 34.98 -6.26 9.34
C ALA A 388 36.30 -6.97 9.69
N ALA A 389 36.26 -8.29 9.88
CA ALA A 389 37.44 -9.07 10.24
C ALA A 389 38.47 -9.14 9.09
N ALA A 390 38.00 -9.20 7.85
CA ALA A 390 38.86 -9.20 6.67
C ALA A 390 39.25 -7.79 6.19
N GLY A 391 38.65 -6.73 6.75
CA GLY A 391 38.85 -5.36 6.27
C GLY A 391 38.36 -5.16 4.83
N THR A 392 37.22 -5.75 4.48
CA THR A 392 36.67 -5.71 3.11
C THR A 392 35.21 -5.28 3.07
N VAL A 393 34.80 -4.68 1.95
CA VAL A 393 33.40 -4.43 1.60
C VAL A 393 33.10 -4.93 0.20
N THR A 394 31.88 -5.42 -0.03
CA THR A 394 31.41 -5.88 -1.33
C THR A 394 30.53 -4.80 -1.96
N LEU A 395 30.68 -4.59 -3.27
CA LEU A 395 30.03 -3.55 -4.05
C LEU A 395 28.89 -4.11 -4.92
N SER A 396 27.92 -3.25 -5.22
CA SER A 396 26.80 -3.55 -6.12
C SER A 396 27.27 -3.79 -7.55
N GLN A 397 28.31 -3.07 -7.98
CA GLN A 397 28.92 -3.14 -9.30
C GLN A 397 30.44 -3.01 -9.27
N PRO A 398 31.13 -3.50 -10.31
CA PRO A 398 32.54 -3.21 -10.53
C PRO A 398 32.84 -1.74 -10.78
N LEU A 399 34.11 -1.38 -10.58
CA LEU A 399 34.68 -0.06 -10.84
C LEU A 399 35.50 -0.09 -12.14
N PHE A 400 35.49 1.01 -12.88
CA PHE A 400 36.32 1.19 -14.08
C PHE A 400 37.58 1.96 -13.72
N ASP A 401 38.75 1.64 -14.29
CA ASP A 401 39.98 2.46 -14.13
C ASP A 401 40.30 2.87 -12.67
N ALA A 402 40.10 1.94 -11.74
CA ALA A 402 40.21 2.18 -10.30
C ALA A 402 41.23 1.25 -9.61
N GLU A 403 42.00 0.47 -10.37
CA GLU A 403 42.96 -0.50 -9.84
C GLU A 403 43.99 0.18 -8.92
N GLY A 404 44.24 -0.45 -7.77
CA GLY A 404 45.17 0.04 -6.76
C GLY A 404 44.48 0.69 -5.57
N THR A 405 45.25 1.49 -4.82
CA THR A 405 44.83 2.04 -3.52
C THR A 405 44.51 3.52 -3.62
N GLN A 406 43.31 3.90 -3.20
CA GLN A 406 42.87 5.30 -3.16
C GLN A 406 41.87 5.55 -2.02
N ASN A 407 41.48 6.81 -1.83
CA ASN A 407 40.45 7.17 -0.87
C ASN A 407 39.07 7.07 -1.54
N TYR A 408 38.16 6.36 -0.89
CA TYR A 408 36.75 6.30 -1.24
C TYR A 408 35.92 6.99 -0.16
N THR A 409 34.83 7.62 -0.58
CA THR A 409 33.82 8.18 0.32
C THR A 409 32.58 7.29 0.29
N PHE A 410 32.08 6.95 1.47
CA PHE A 410 30.91 6.13 1.70
C PHE A 410 29.84 7.01 2.33
N THR A 411 28.70 7.18 1.66
CA THR A 411 27.59 8.00 2.15
C THR A 411 26.32 7.16 2.30
N ARG A 412 25.83 7.04 3.53
CA ARG A 412 24.56 6.38 3.84
C ARG A 412 23.44 7.39 3.95
N PHE A 413 22.57 7.38 2.95
CA PHE A 413 21.29 8.10 3.01
C PHE A 413 20.33 7.41 4.00
N ARG A 414 19.34 8.17 4.48
CA ARG A 414 18.32 7.76 5.45
C ARG A 414 16.98 7.58 4.73
N TYR A 415 16.30 6.44 4.93
CA TYR A 415 15.14 6.05 4.13
C TYR A 415 13.88 5.90 4.98
N LEU A 416 12.72 6.32 4.46
CA LEU A 416 11.43 6.02 5.09
C LEU A 416 11.27 4.51 5.29
N PHE A 417 11.62 3.70 4.28
CA PHE A 417 11.70 2.24 4.40
C PHE A 417 13.08 1.75 4.02
N ASP A 418 13.69 1.02 4.96
CA ASP A 418 15.00 0.44 4.80
C ASP A 418 14.94 -1.08 4.93
N PHE A 419 15.12 -1.76 3.79
CA PHE A 419 15.14 -3.22 3.71
C PHE A 419 16.57 -3.79 3.67
N SER A 420 17.61 -2.96 3.82
CA SER A 420 18.99 -3.42 3.64
C SER A 420 19.46 -4.44 4.67
N GLY A 421 18.74 -4.58 5.79
CA GLY A 421 19.05 -5.54 6.85
C GLY A 421 18.60 -6.98 6.57
N PHE A 422 17.77 -7.21 5.54
CA PHE A 422 17.47 -8.58 5.07
C PHE A 422 18.65 -9.11 4.25
N GLY A 423 18.95 -10.41 4.36
CA GLY A 423 19.79 -11.11 3.39
C GLY A 423 19.10 -11.18 2.02
N ALA A 424 17.80 -11.51 1.98
CA ALA A 424 17.00 -11.50 0.76
C ALA A 424 15.50 -11.21 1.00
N LEU A 425 14.86 -10.43 0.13
CA LEU A 425 13.41 -10.15 0.21
C LEU A 425 12.74 -10.24 -1.16
N ASP A 426 11.89 -11.25 -1.35
CA ASP A 426 11.10 -11.41 -2.59
C ASP A 426 9.65 -10.97 -2.39
N LYS A 427 9.03 -10.53 -3.49
CA LYS A 427 7.58 -10.32 -3.64
C LYS A 427 6.99 -9.36 -2.60
N PHE A 428 7.77 -8.37 -2.18
CA PHE A 428 7.27 -7.28 -1.34
C PHE A 428 6.65 -6.18 -2.20
N GLU A 429 5.51 -5.64 -1.77
CA GLU A 429 4.73 -4.67 -2.55
C GLU A 429 4.38 -3.40 -1.76
N MET A 430 4.54 -2.24 -2.38
CA MET A 430 4.08 -0.93 -1.91
C MET A 430 3.01 -0.40 -2.86
N LEU A 431 1.78 -0.19 -2.38
CA LEU A 431 0.60 0.01 -3.24
C LEU A 431 -0.23 1.23 -2.81
N GLY A 432 -0.46 2.20 -3.70
CA GLY A 432 -1.39 3.30 -3.39
C GLY A 432 -0.96 4.15 -2.19
N ILE A 433 0.35 4.31 -1.97
CA ILE A 433 0.92 5.08 -0.86
C ILE A 433 1.46 6.41 -1.38
N GLU A 434 1.15 7.52 -0.71
CA GLU A 434 1.96 8.73 -0.82
C GLU A 434 3.10 8.70 0.21
N PHE A 435 4.33 8.70 -0.28
CA PHE A 435 5.53 8.89 0.51
C PHE A 435 5.90 10.36 0.54
N LEU A 436 5.64 11.02 1.66
CA LEU A 436 5.90 12.44 1.86
C LEU A 436 7.28 12.62 2.51
N CYS A 437 8.32 12.60 1.68
CA CYS A 437 9.72 12.63 2.13
C CYS A 437 10.20 14.03 2.57
N ARG A 438 9.49 15.09 2.17
CA ARG A 438 9.67 16.50 2.57
C ARG A 438 11.05 17.13 2.28
N GLY A 439 11.92 16.46 1.53
CA GLY A 439 13.31 16.86 1.36
C GLY A 439 14.21 16.44 2.53
N GLU A 440 13.67 15.66 3.47
CA GLU A 440 14.36 15.20 4.68
C GLU A 440 14.92 13.79 4.50
N ALA A 441 14.09 12.88 3.97
CA ALA A 441 14.43 11.47 3.80
C ALA A 441 14.54 11.07 2.32
N SER A 442 15.30 10.02 2.04
CA SER A 442 15.09 9.17 0.87
C SER A 442 13.89 8.25 1.11
N CYS A 443 13.34 7.64 0.05
CA CYS A 443 12.06 6.93 0.18
C CYS A 443 12.24 5.44 0.49
N ILE A 444 12.75 4.63 -0.44
CA ILE A 444 12.86 3.17 -0.27
C ILE A 444 14.29 2.69 -0.58
N MET A 445 14.89 1.91 0.32
CA MET A 445 16.07 1.11 0.04
C MET A 445 15.72 -0.37 0.01
N LEU A 446 16.01 -1.06 -1.10
CA LEU A 446 15.75 -2.49 -1.27
C LEU A 446 16.76 -3.35 -0.49
N ALA A 447 16.41 -4.61 -0.27
CA ALA A 447 17.34 -5.62 0.24
C ALA A 447 18.51 -5.88 -0.75
N PRO A 448 19.67 -6.36 -0.28
CA PRO A 448 20.80 -6.72 -1.13
C PRO A 448 20.45 -7.78 -2.17
N GLU A 449 19.64 -8.77 -1.82
CA GLU A 449 19.11 -9.79 -2.75
C GLU A 449 17.58 -9.84 -2.68
N GLY A 450 16.97 -10.39 -3.74
CA GLY A 450 15.52 -10.48 -3.82
C GLY A 450 14.98 -10.53 -5.24
N LEU A 451 13.69 -10.83 -5.37
CA LEU A 451 12.98 -10.92 -6.64
C LEU A 451 11.65 -10.18 -6.59
N THR A 452 11.29 -9.51 -7.69
CA THR A 452 9.93 -9.01 -7.96
C THR A 452 9.37 -8.04 -6.92
N PHE A 453 10.21 -7.16 -6.37
CA PHE A 453 9.73 -6.01 -5.58
C PHE A 453 8.80 -5.16 -6.46
N ARG A 454 7.66 -4.71 -5.91
CA ARG A 454 6.65 -3.96 -6.67
C ARG A 454 6.29 -2.65 -5.98
N ILE A 455 6.24 -1.59 -6.79
CA ILE A 455 5.76 -0.27 -6.37
C ILE A 455 4.72 0.15 -7.40
N SER A 456 3.48 0.33 -6.97
CA SER A 456 2.34 0.56 -7.85
C SER A 456 1.45 1.66 -7.31
N ASP A 457 1.02 2.57 -8.18
CA ASP A 457 0.01 3.59 -7.85
C ASP A 457 0.45 4.52 -6.68
N CYS A 458 1.76 4.66 -6.47
CA CYS A 458 2.33 5.44 -5.39
C CYS A 458 2.73 6.85 -5.84
N VAL A 459 2.80 7.78 -4.88
CA VAL A 459 3.38 9.11 -5.08
C VAL A 459 4.62 9.23 -4.21
N ILE A 460 5.80 9.41 -4.80
CA ILE A 460 7.04 9.71 -4.06
C ILE A 460 7.31 11.20 -4.16
N ASN A 461 7.10 11.89 -3.04
CA ASN A 461 7.03 13.35 -2.98
C ASN A 461 8.24 13.92 -2.25
N LYS A 462 9.07 14.67 -3.00
CA LYS A 462 10.28 15.36 -2.53
C LYS A 462 11.25 14.44 -1.77
N PRO A 463 11.72 13.32 -2.34
CA PRO A 463 12.83 12.60 -1.72
C PRO A 463 14.06 13.52 -1.66
N LYS A 464 14.82 13.43 -0.57
CA LYS A 464 16.06 14.20 -0.38
C LYS A 464 17.13 13.78 -1.40
N ASP A 465 17.42 12.48 -1.46
CA ASP A 465 18.47 11.93 -2.32
C ASP A 465 17.92 10.89 -3.31
N ARG A 466 17.16 9.89 -2.85
CA ARG A 466 16.74 8.76 -3.68
C ARG A 466 15.25 8.42 -3.52
N GLY A 467 14.59 8.16 -4.65
CA GLY A 467 13.27 7.52 -4.64
C GLY A 467 13.38 6.05 -4.25
N ILE A 468 14.00 5.23 -5.11
CA ILE A 468 14.14 3.79 -4.92
C ILE A 468 15.60 3.40 -5.13
N THR A 469 16.25 2.93 -4.07
CA THR A 469 17.65 2.51 -4.12
C THR A 469 17.75 1.00 -4.13
N SER A 470 18.33 0.45 -5.20
CA SER A 470 18.82 -0.91 -5.22
C SER A 470 20.29 -0.93 -4.81
N ILE A 471 20.61 -1.54 -3.66
CA ILE A 471 22.00 -1.67 -3.21
C ILE A 471 22.67 -2.93 -3.73
N GLY A 472 21.88 -3.90 -4.19
CA GLY A 472 22.33 -5.15 -4.79
C GLY A 472 21.31 -5.64 -5.81
N ARG A 473 21.08 -6.95 -5.88
CA ARG A 473 20.18 -7.60 -6.84
C ARG A 473 18.71 -7.68 -6.41
N GLY A 474 18.31 -7.12 -5.26
CA GLY A 474 16.90 -7.06 -4.83
C GLY A 474 15.92 -6.43 -5.85
N CYS A 475 16.44 -5.69 -6.83
CA CYS A 475 15.67 -5.16 -7.96
C CYS A 475 15.42 -6.15 -9.12
N GLN A 476 15.88 -7.40 -9.04
CA GLN A 476 15.68 -8.38 -10.12
C GLN A 476 14.19 -8.61 -10.38
N GLY A 477 13.74 -8.36 -11.61
CA GLY A 477 12.33 -8.45 -11.99
C GLY A 477 11.43 -7.39 -11.34
N MET A 478 11.98 -6.27 -10.85
CA MET A 478 11.21 -5.22 -10.16
C MET A 478 10.17 -4.54 -11.06
N PHE A 479 9.03 -4.18 -10.47
CA PHE A 479 7.94 -3.44 -11.10
C PHE A 479 7.82 -2.03 -10.50
N VAL A 480 7.85 -1.00 -11.34
CA VAL A 480 7.55 0.40 -10.95
C VAL A 480 6.52 0.94 -11.91
N GLU A 481 5.27 1.05 -11.45
CA GLU A 481 4.12 1.19 -12.34
C GLU A 481 3.10 2.21 -11.84
N GLN A 482 2.60 3.08 -12.72
CA GLN A 482 1.55 4.06 -12.40
C GLN A 482 1.91 5.01 -11.24
N CYS A 483 3.20 5.25 -11.01
CA CYS A 483 3.67 6.10 -9.92
C CYS A 483 3.90 7.55 -10.38
N GLN A 484 3.83 8.48 -9.43
CA GLN A 484 4.28 9.86 -9.61
C GLN A 484 5.51 10.14 -8.74
N PHE A 485 6.55 10.72 -9.33
CA PHE A 485 7.76 11.15 -8.65
C PHE A 485 7.92 12.66 -8.77
N LEU A 486 8.07 13.34 -7.64
CA LEU A 486 8.21 14.79 -7.55
C LEU A 486 9.54 15.12 -6.87
N SER A 487 10.48 15.72 -7.61
CA SER A 487 11.80 16.07 -7.06
C SER A 487 11.71 17.10 -5.94
N ASN A 488 12.62 17.05 -4.96
CA ASN A 488 12.82 18.14 -4.00
C ASN A 488 13.58 19.33 -4.62
N GLU A 489 14.29 19.07 -5.72
CA GLU A 489 15.21 19.98 -6.37
C GLU A 489 14.60 20.67 -7.61
N MET A 490 13.27 20.70 -7.73
CA MET A 490 12.57 21.37 -8.85
C MET A 490 13.04 22.81 -9.11
N PRO A 491 13.32 23.64 -8.08
CA PRO A 491 13.79 25.00 -8.29
C PRO A 491 15.23 25.10 -8.82
N LEU A 492 16.01 24.02 -8.75
CA LEU A 492 17.40 24.01 -9.19
C LEU A 492 17.51 23.87 -10.70
N ARG A 493 18.64 24.33 -11.25
CA ARG A 493 19.06 24.06 -12.64
C ARG A 493 19.28 22.57 -12.82
N ALA A 494 19.02 22.02 -13.99
CA ALA A 494 19.09 20.59 -14.26
C ALA A 494 20.47 20.02 -13.90
N GLN A 495 21.57 20.73 -14.22
CA GLN A 495 22.93 20.29 -13.91
C GLN A 495 23.31 20.34 -12.42
N ASP A 496 22.55 21.04 -11.58
CA ASP A 496 22.82 21.15 -10.13
C ASP A 496 22.03 20.10 -9.32
N ARG A 497 21.14 19.35 -9.96
CA ARG A 497 20.33 18.31 -9.31
C ARG A 497 21.17 17.07 -9.05
N SER A 498 20.89 16.43 -7.93
CA SER A 498 21.58 15.21 -7.46
C SER A 498 20.63 14.07 -7.11
N SER A 499 19.35 14.38 -6.91
CA SER A 499 18.32 13.41 -6.60
C SER A 499 17.95 12.58 -7.84
N ILE A 500 17.82 11.27 -7.67
CA ILE A 500 17.38 10.37 -8.74
C ILE A 500 16.14 9.60 -8.32
N VAL A 501 15.35 9.19 -9.30
CA VAL A 501 14.17 8.37 -9.03
C VAL A 501 14.55 6.95 -8.65
N LEU A 502 15.33 6.24 -9.47
CA LEU A 502 15.73 4.87 -9.14
C LEU A 502 17.06 4.41 -9.76
N ASN A 503 17.69 3.41 -9.15
CA ASN A 503 18.76 2.63 -9.78
C ASN A 503 18.47 1.13 -9.78
N VAL A 504 19.09 0.40 -10.72
CA VAL A 504 18.93 -1.04 -10.91
C VAL A 504 20.28 -1.69 -11.14
N ASN A 505 20.54 -2.82 -10.46
CA ASN A 505 21.78 -3.59 -10.57
C ASN A 505 21.60 -4.99 -11.20
N ALA A 506 20.36 -5.40 -11.46
CA ALA A 506 19.97 -6.73 -11.92
C ALA A 506 19.08 -6.66 -13.18
N ASN A 507 18.43 -7.74 -13.59
CA ASN A 507 17.76 -7.82 -14.89
C ASN A 507 16.22 -7.66 -14.80
N ASP A 508 15.61 -7.50 -15.97
CA ASP A 508 14.21 -7.77 -16.25
C ASP A 508 13.20 -6.87 -15.52
N THR A 509 13.57 -5.61 -15.25
CA THR A 509 12.66 -4.64 -14.63
C THR A 509 11.61 -4.14 -15.61
N LYS A 510 10.41 -3.85 -15.07
CA LYS A 510 9.31 -3.27 -15.80
C LYS A 510 8.94 -1.92 -15.19
N ILE A 511 9.23 -0.86 -15.94
CA ILE A 511 9.06 0.53 -15.52
C ILE A 511 8.06 1.16 -16.48
N ARG A 512 6.80 1.34 -16.06
CA ARG A 512 5.74 1.78 -16.98
C ARG A 512 4.72 2.74 -16.41
N ASN A 513 4.16 3.56 -17.28
CA ASN A 513 3.05 4.47 -16.97
C ASN A 513 3.34 5.44 -15.80
N ASN A 514 4.61 5.77 -15.56
CA ASN A 514 5.00 6.67 -14.48
C ASN A 514 5.05 8.13 -14.96
N ARG A 515 4.87 9.06 -14.03
CA ARG A 515 5.14 10.50 -14.22
C ARG A 515 6.30 10.96 -13.35
N VAL A 516 7.32 11.57 -13.95
CA VAL A 516 8.56 11.97 -13.25
C VAL A 516 8.88 13.43 -13.51
N VAL A 517 9.12 14.17 -12.43
CA VAL A 517 9.20 15.63 -12.44
C VAL A 517 10.55 16.10 -11.91
N LEU A 518 11.41 16.58 -12.80
CA LEU A 518 12.58 17.42 -12.51
C LEU A 518 13.62 16.76 -11.57
N PHE A 519 13.94 15.49 -11.80
CA PHE A 519 15.07 14.81 -11.16
C PHE A 519 16.36 15.00 -11.97
N ALA A 520 17.51 14.64 -11.38
CA ALA A 520 18.75 14.52 -12.12
C ALA A 520 18.68 13.38 -13.14
N HIS A 521 18.25 12.20 -12.66
CA HIS A 521 18.03 11.01 -13.47
C HIS A 521 16.67 10.39 -13.12
N PHE A 522 15.96 9.89 -14.14
CA PHE A 522 14.84 8.98 -13.91
C PHE A 522 15.41 7.61 -13.52
N ALA A 523 16.37 7.08 -14.28
CA ALA A 523 16.92 5.79 -13.95
C ALA A 523 18.38 5.59 -14.34
N VAL A 524 19.15 4.96 -13.44
CA VAL A 524 20.48 4.39 -13.71
C VAL A 524 20.37 2.88 -13.74
N MET A 525 20.60 2.29 -14.91
CA MET A 525 20.20 0.93 -15.25
C MET A 525 21.41 0.07 -15.63
N ASN A 526 21.87 -0.76 -14.69
CA ASN A 526 22.66 -1.93 -15.06
C ASN A 526 21.75 -3.15 -15.26
N GLY A 527 22.31 -4.21 -15.83
CA GLY A 527 21.59 -5.42 -16.18
C GLY A 527 21.08 -5.39 -17.62
N SER A 528 20.10 -6.23 -17.92
CA SER A 528 19.52 -6.38 -19.25
C SER A 528 18.05 -6.80 -19.15
N GLY A 529 17.30 -6.71 -20.26
CA GLY A 529 15.91 -7.14 -20.29
C GLY A 529 14.91 -6.10 -19.78
N HIS A 530 15.30 -4.83 -19.67
CA HIS A 530 14.45 -3.78 -19.09
C HIS A 530 13.38 -3.30 -20.07
N MET A 531 12.21 -2.98 -19.53
CA MET A 531 11.08 -2.43 -20.29
C MET A 531 10.69 -1.06 -19.73
N PHE A 532 10.86 -0.01 -20.53
CA PHE A 532 10.36 1.34 -20.28
C PHE A 532 9.18 1.65 -21.19
N ILE A 533 7.97 1.71 -20.64
CA ILE A 533 6.74 1.78 -21.45
C ILE A 533 5.82 2.90 -20.97
N GLY A 534 5.45 3.82 -21.86
CA GLY A 534 4.37 4.78 -21.57
C GLY A 534 4.68 5.75 -20.41
N ASN A 535 5.95 5.93 -20.03
CA ASN A 535 6.33 6.87 -18.99
C ASN A 535 6.36 8.30 -19.55
N HIS A 536 6.16 9.28 -18.67
CA HIS A 536 6.30 10.69 -18.96
C HIS A 536 7.27 11.32 -17.96
N PHE A 537 8.47 11.65 -18.42
CA PHE A 537 9.49 12.26 -17.56
C PHE A 537 10.04 13.53 -18.18
N PHE A 538 10.12 14.58 -17.36
CA PHE A 538 10.56 15.89 -17.80
C PHE A 538 11.57 16.52 -16.84
N HIS A 539 12.78 16.77 -17.35
CA HIS A 539 13.94 17.15 -16.55
C HIS A 539 14.49 18.55 -16.89
N GLY A 540 13.68 19.38 -17.55
CA GLY A 540 14.08 20.74 -17.94
C GLY A 540 14.30 21.69 -16.77
N ASP A 541 14.59 22.93 -17.13
CA ASP A 541 14.69 24.09 -16.24
C ASP A 541 14.42 25.35 -17.06
N SER A 542 14.61 26.53 -16.47
CA SER A 542 14.46 27.82 -17.12
C SER A 542 15.75 28.39 -17.70
N GLU A 543 16.86 27.62 -17.73
CA GLU A 543 18.15 28.14 -18.17
C GLU A 543 18.20 28.28 -19.71
N PRO A 544 18.61 29.45 -20.24
CA PRO A 544 18.87 29.62 -21.66
C PRO A 544 20.09 28.80 -22.10
N ASN A 545 19.96 28.05 -23.19
CA ASN A 545 20.97 27.08 -23.61
C ASN A 545 21.34 26.10 -22.50
N GLY A 546 20.36 25.71 -21.69
CA GLY A 546 20.57 24.92 -20.49
C GLY A 546 21.23 23.58 -20.77
N VAL A 547 22.13 23.18 -19.87
CA VAL A 547 22.75 21.85 -19.89
C VAL A 547 21.72 20.84 -19.41
N ARG A 548 21.63 19.69 -20.08
CA ARG A 548 20.72 18.60 -19.70
C ARG A 548 21.51 17.38 -19.27
N GLN A 549 21.03 16.73 -18.22
CA GLN A 549 21.55 15.46 -17.76
C GLN A 549 20.84 14.30 -18.47
N ALA A 550 21.42 13.09 -18.35
CA ALA A 550 20.77 11.88 -18.82
C ALA A 550 19.51 11.58 -17.99
N GLY A 551 18.37 11.38 -18.65
CA GLY A 551 17.15 10.94 -17.98
C GLY A 551 17.21 9.44 -17.73
N LEU A 552 17.71 8.70 -18.72
CA LEU A 552 17.93 7.25 -18.65
C LEU A 552 19.39 6.96 -18.94
N VAL A 553 20.02 6.17 -18.07
CA VAL A 553 21.39 5.72 -18.23
C VAL A 553 21.40 4.20 -18.27
N PHE A 554 21.85 3.61 -19.37
CA PHE A 554 22.18 2.19 -19.43
C PHE A 554 23.68 2.01 -19.22
N THR A 555 24.08 1.27 -18.20
CA THR A 555 25.50 1.11 -17.83
C THR A 555 26.10 -0.23 -18.27
N LYS A 556 25.36 -1.00 -19.08
CA LYS A 556 25.82 -2.23 -19.72
C LYS A 556 25.85 -2.06 -21.24
N THR A 557 26.84 -2.67 -21.88
CA THR A 557 26.96 -2.68 -23.35
C THR A 557 25.78 -3.37 -24.02
N ASN A 558 25.53 -4.65 -23.76
CA ASN A 558 24.39 -5.37 -24.33
C ASN A 558 23.20 -5.37 -23.35
N VAL A 559 22.19 -4.57 -23.67
CA VAL A 559 21.08 -4.26 -22.74
C VAL A 559 19.84 -5.10 -23.00
N LYS A 560 19.62 -5.62 -24.21
CA LYS A 560 18.39 -6.36 -24.57
C LYS A 560 17.14 -5.66 -24.00
N SER A 561 17.00 -4.36 -24.22
CA SER A 561 16.03 -3.49 -23.53
C SER A 561 15.21 -2.65 -24.50
N THR A 562 13.99 -2.30 -24.09
CA THR A 562 13.03 -1.54 -24.91
C THR A 562 12.59 -0.27 -24.21
N VAL A 563 12.64 0.85 -24.94
CA VAL A 563 12.08 2.15 -24.56
C VAL A 563 10.98 2.48 -25.57
N THR A 564 9.73 2.30 -25.16
CA THR A 564 8.57 2.32 -26.06
C THR A 564 7.47 3.27 -25.59
N GLY A 565 7.04 4.16 -26.48
CA GLY A 565 5.85 4.99 -26.23
C GLY A 565 6.00 5.99 -25.08
N ASN A 566 7.22 6.40 -24.72
CA ASN A 566 7.46 7.33 -23.63
C ASN A 566 7.43 8.78 -24.11
N TYR A 567 7.12 9.71 -23.20
CA TYR A 567 7.38 11.13 -23.35
C TYR A 567 8.67 11.49 -22.59
N ILE A 568 9.70 11.86 -23.35
CA ILE A 568 11.07 12.11 -22.90
C ILE A 568 11.37 13.59 -23.10
N ASP A 569 11.33 14.36 -22.02
CA ASP A 569 11.47 15.81 -22.07
C ASP A 569 12.77 16.28 -21.40
N ASN A 570 13.55 17.09 -22.12
CA ASN A 570 14.72 17.79 -21.63
C ASN A 570 15.77 16.88 -20.96
N SER A 571 16.01 15.71 -21.55
CA SER A 571 17.06 14.79 -21.08
C SER A 571 17.53 13.86 -22.17
N SER A 572 18.77 13.35 -22.03
CA SER A 572 19.33 12.33 -22.93
C SER A 572 19.03 10.90 -22.45
N ILE A 573 19.12 9.95 -23.38
CA ILE A 573 19.37 8.54 -23.11
C ILE A 573 20.86 8.33 -23.31
N GLU A 574 21.55 7.94 -22.25
CA GLU A 574 22.97 7.65 -22.27
C GLU A 574 23.21 6.15 -22.19
N TRP A 575 24.03 5.63 -23.09
CA TRP A 575 24.37 4.22 -23.18
C TRP A 575 25.88 4.03 -23.01
N THR A 576 26.27 3.45 -21.89
CA THR A 576 27.65 3.38 -21.43
C THR A 576 27.98 2.00 -20.86
N ASN A 577 29.23 1.82 -20.46
CA ASN A 577 29.76 0.64 -19.78
C ASN A 577 30.61 1.02 -18.55
N GLU A 578 30.21 2.10 -17.86
CA GLU A 578 30.87 2.63 -16.65
C GLU A 578 30.91 1.66 -15.46
N HIS A 579 30.20 0.54 -15.51
CA HIS A 579 30.23 -0.53 -14.50
C HIS A 579 31.07 -1.74 -14.94
N SER A 580 31.91 -1.60 -15.96
CA SER A 580 32.84 -2.66 -16.39
C SER A 580 34.20 -2.53 -15.68
N ALA A 581 34.67 -3.63 -15.09
CA ALA A 581 36.05 -3.73 -14.62
C ALA A 581 37.07 -3.74 -15.77
N GLU A 582 36.64 -4.21 -16.95
CA GLU A 582 37.43 -4.26 -18.18
C GLU A 582 36.66 -3.52 -19.28
N PRO A 583 36.77 -2.18 -19.36
CA PRO A 583 35.94 -1.39 -20.28
C PRO A 583 36.28 -1.54 -21.76
N ALA A 584 37.46 -2.05 -22.09
CA ALA A 584 37.88 -2.26 -23.47
C ALA A 584 37.17 -3.48 -24.08
N PHE A 585 36.85 -3.42 -25.37
CA PHE A 585 36.26 -4.56 -26.05
C PHE A 585 37.27 -5.71 -26.20
N ASP A 586 36.93 -6.88 -25.65
CA ASP A 586 37.62 -8.16 -25.87
C ASP A 586 36.61 -9.31 -25.91
N ASN A 587 36.65 -10.27 -24.99
CA ASN A 587 35.71 -11.41 -24.89
C ASN A 587 34.36 -11.03 -24.26
N GLN A 588 33.72 -9.97 -24.76
CA GLN A 588 32.42 -9.49 -24.28
C GLN A 588 31.49 -9.06 -25.42
N PHE A 589 30.21 -8.86 -25.09
CA PHE A 589 29.30 -8.20 -26.03
C PHE A 589 29.58 -6.71 -26.08
N SER A 590 29.53 -6.14 -27.29
CA SER A 590 29.56 -4.69 -27.48
C SER A 590 28.18 -4.05 -27.27
N PHE A 591 28.07 -2.73 -27.44
CA PHE A 591 26.82 -1.98 -27.37
C PHE A 591 25.77 -2.60 -28.27
N GLY A 592 24.75 -3.25 -27.69
CA GLY A 592 23.72 -3.91 -28.49
C GLY A 592 22.38 -4.20 -27.81
N GLY A 593 21.38 -4.49 -28.64
CA GLY A 593 20.05 -4.92 -28.21
C GLY A 593 19.20 -3.80 -27.61
N LEU A 594 19.35 -2.55 -28.07
CA LEU A 594 18.54 -1.41 -27.63
C LEU A 594 17.48 -1.09 -28.68
N THR A 595 16.22 -1.01 -28.25
CA THR A 595 15.10 -0.57 -29.09
C THR A 595 14.48 0.71 -28.53
N LEU A 596 14.45 1.77 -29.33
CA LEU A 596 13.81 3.06 -29.05
C LEU A 596 12.69 3.26 -30.06
N THR A 597 11.43 3.05 -29.66
CA THR A 597 10.32 3.08 -30.62
C THR A 597 9.08 3.83 -30.14
N GLY A 598 8.49 4.63 -31.03
CA GLY A 598 7.23 5.32 -30.76
C GLY A 598 7.30 6.38 -29.65
N ASN A 599 8.49 6.88 -29.30
CA ASN A 599 8.65 7.85 -28.23
C ASN A 599 8.47 9.30 -28.74
N ILE A 600 8.06 10.17 -27.83
CA ILE A 600 8.08 11.62 -27.99
C ILE A 600 9.34 12.14 -27.32
N PHE A 601 10.21 12.77 -28.08
CA PHE A 601 11.41 13.44 -27.61
C PHE A 601 11.23 14.95 -27.75
N THR A 602 11.18 15.63 -26.61
CA THR A 602 11.05 17.09 -26.54
C THR A 602 12.26 17.68 -25.82
N VAL A 603 12.72 18.84 -26.28
CA VAL A 603 13.75 19.61 -25.58
C VAL A 603 13.46 21.10 -25.73
N ASN A 604 13.75 21.90 -24.71
CA ASN A 604 13.45 23.33 -24.72
C ASN A 604 14.68 24.14 -24.29
N GLY A 605 15.04 25.15 -25.11
CA GLY A 605 16.05 26.14 -24.77
C GLY A 605 17.43 25.54 -24.46
N VAL A 606 17.86 24.53 -25.22
CA VAL A 606 19.18 23.88 -25.05
C VAL A 606 20.19 24.36 -26.10
N ALA A 607 21.47 24.16 -25.79
CA ALA A 607 22.55 24.40 -26.73
C ALA A 607 22.51 23.41 -27.92
N SER A 608 23.04 23.84 -29.07
CA SER A 608 22.98 23.07 -30.33
C SER A 608 23.72 21.73 -30.29
N TRP A 609 24.62 21.53 -29.32
CA TRP A 609 25.36 20.29 -29.11
C TRP A 609 24.57 19.24 -28.31
N PHE A 610 23.40 19.56 -27.75
CA PHE A 610 22.55 18.58 -27.07
C PHE A 610 22.20 17.42 -28.02
N ARG A 611 22.20 16.19 -27.48
CA ARG A 611 21.80 14.95 -28.15
C ARG A 611 20.82 14.18 -27.27
N TRP A 612 19.82 13.56 -27.88
CA TRP A 612 18.92 12.64 -27.16
C TRP A 612 19.51 11.25 -27.01
N LEU A 613 20.33 10.77 -27.94
CA LEU A 613 20.97 9.46 -27.86
C LEU A 613 22.49 9.63 -27.80
N ILE A 614 23.09 9.24 -26.68
CA ILE A 614 24.54 9.35 -26.47
C ILE A 614 25.09 7.96 -26.18
N VAL A 615 26.10 7.54 -26.94
CA VAL A 615 26.89 6.35 -26.62
C VAL A 615 28.22 6.80 -26.01
N LYS A 616 28.57 6.28 -24.84
CA LYS A 616 29.78 6.65 -24.10
C LYS A 616 30.61 5.41 -23.74
N PRO A 617 31.50 4.96 -24.63
CA PRO A 617 32.41 3.85 -24.36
C PRO A 617 33.47 4.27 -23.35
N TYR A 618 33.63 3.49 -22.27
CA TYR A 618 34.70 3.65 -21.28
C TYR A 618 36.00 2.93 -21.69
N GLY A 619 35.98 2.20 -22.80
CA GLY A 619 37.17 1.59 -23.39
C GLY A 619 37.05 1.42 -24.91
N PRO A 620 38.19 1.23 -25.60
CA PRO A 620 38.25 1.20 -27.06
C PRO A 620 37.72 -0.12 -27.66
N GLY A 621 37.55 -0.13 -28.98
CA GLY A 621 37.22 -1.33 -29.77
C GLY A 621 35.73 -1.71 -29.79
N HIS A 622 34.90 -0.99 -29.01
CA HIS A 622 33.46 -1.17 -28.98
C HIS A 622 32.79 -0.60 -30.24
N PHE A 623 31.72 -1.25 -30.68
CA PHE A 623 30.87 -0.90 -31.82
C PHE A 623 29.39 -1.10 -31.48
N ILE A 624 28.48 -0.63 -32.32
CA ILE A 624 27.03 -0.83 -32.14
C ILE A 624 26.56 -2.06 -32.92
N HIS A 625 25.77 -2.91 -32.26
CA HIS A 625 25.17 -4.12 -32.80
C HIS A 625 23.71 -4.29 -32.38
N GLY A 626 22.75 -4.14 -33.29
CA GLY A 626 21.33 -4.35 -32.98
C GLY A 626 20.70 -3.14 -32.27
N LEU A 627 20.79 -1.96 -32.89
CA LEU A 627 20.12 -0.74 -32.46
C LEU A 627 18.93 -0.47 -33.38
N ASN A 628 17.74 -0.29 -32.80
CA ASN A 628 16.54 0.13 -33.54
C ASN A 628 16.04 1.47 -32.99
N VAL A 629 15.99 2.51 -33.83
CA VAL A 629 15.42 3.83 -33.53
C VAL A 629 14.33 4.12 -34.55
N SER A 630 13.07 3.84 -34.21
CA SER A 630 11.98 3.90 -35.19
C SER A 630 10.66 4.49 -34.68
N GLY A 631 9.97 5.23 -35.56
CA GLY A 631 8.65 5.78 -35.24
C GLY A 631 8.64 6.85 -34.15
N ASN A 632 9.78 7.49 -33.86
CA ASN A 632 9.87 8.52 -32.81
C ASN A 632 9.60 9.91 -33.38
N VAL A 633 9.17 10.83 -32.51
CA VAL A 633 9.03 12.26 -32.84
C VAL A 633 10.05 13.06 -32.05
N PHE A 634 10.98 13.71 -32.76
CA PHE A 634 11.96 14.62 -32.19
C PHE A 634 11.53 16.07 -32.42
N ARG A 635 11.50 16.86 -31.35
CA ARG A 635 11.10 18.27 -31.44
C ARG A 635 11.88 19.14 -30.45
N THR A 636 12.48 20.20 -30.98
CA THR A 636 12.99 21.30 -30.17
C THR A 636 11.94 22.39 -29.99
N ILE A 637 12.07 23.14 -28.89
CA ILE A 637 11.30 24.34 -28.57
C ILE A 637 12.31 25.44 -28.20
N ASN A 638 12.10 26.68 -28.66
CA ASN A 638 12.97 27.82 -28.38
C ASN A 638 14.47 27.57 -28.68
N GLY A 639 14.78 26.96 -29.82
CA GLY A 639 16.13 26.64 -30.25
C GLY A 639 16.15 25.52 -31.28
N GLY A 640 17.34 25.19 -31.77
CA GLY A 640 17.59 24.05 -32.65
C GLY A 640 18.82 23.27 -32.17
N ILE A 641 18.89 21.99 -32.53
CA ILE A 641 20.06 21.15 -32.25
C ILE A 641 20.66 20.63 -33.54
N ALA A 642 21.97 20.41 -33.54
CA ALA A 642 22.68 19.97 -34.74
C ALA A 642 22.22 18.58 -35.20
N ARG A 643 21.99 17.64 -34.28
CA ARG A 643 21.59 16.25 -34.57
C ARG A 643 21.06 15.57 -33.31
N VAL A 644 20.41 14.42 -33.45
CA VAL A 644 19.77 13.72 -32.31
C VAL A 644 20.71 12.75 -31.58
N ASP A 645 21.81 12.37 -32.21
CA ASP A 645 22.70 11.29 -31.78
C ASP A 645 24.17 11.74 -31.67
N GLY A 646 24.95 11.04 -30.85
CA GLY A 646 26.38 11.31 -30.71
C GLY A 646 27.14 10.24 -29.94
N VAL A 647 28.46 10.29 -30.07
CA VAL A 647 29.39 9.48 -29.28
C VAL A 647 30.14 10.42 -28.34
N ASP A 648 30.04 10.19 -27.05
CA ASP A 648 30.88 10.87 -26.06
C ASP A 648 32.25 10.17 -26.04
N THR A 649 33.25 10.82 -26.63
CA THR A 649 34.62 10.32 -26.77
C THR A 649 35.52 10.68 -25.59
N THR A 650 34.95 11.08 -24.44
CA THR A 650 35.74 11.44 -23.24
C THR A 650 36.71 10.32 -22.83
N HIS A 651 36.32 9.05 -23.01
CA HIS A 651 37.16 7.90 -22.69
C HIS A 651 37.61 7.14 -23.94
N ALA A 652 36.68 6.79 -24.84
CA ALA A 652 36.99 6.12 -26.09
C ALA A 652 35.94 6.36 -27.17
N GLY A 653 36.34 6.20 -28.44
CA GLY A 653 35.42 6.22 -29.59
C GLY A 653 34.89 4.82 -29.94
N LEU A 654 33.99 4.77 -30.93
CA LEU A 654 33.48 3.53 -31.51
C LEU A 654 34.35 3.04 -32.67
N ASP A 655 34.44 1.72 -32.82
CA ASP A 655 34.91 1.06 -34.04
C ASP A 655 33.79 1.00 -35.08
N TYR A 656 33.72 2.06 -35.90
CA TYR A 656 32.79 2.15 -37.02
C TYR A 656 32.95 1.02 -38.04
N GLY A 657 34.13 0.39 -38.12
CA GLY A 657 34.46 -0.76 -38.97
C GLY A 657 33.78 -2.06 -38.54
N ARG A 658 33.04 -2.05 -37.42
CA ARG A 658 32.35 -3.24 -36.89
C ARG A 658 30.86 -3.02 -36.62
N MET A 659 30.29 -1.89 -37.02
CA MET A 659 28.84 -1.65 -36.87
C MET A 659 28.00 -2.69 -37.62
N ARG A 660 26.93 -3.17 -36.96
CA ARG A 660 26.05 -4.24 -37.43
C ARG A 660 24.60 -4.02 -37.02
N ASN A 661 23.66 -4.39 -37.89
CA ASN A 661 22.22 -4.44 -37.62
C ASN A 661 21.69 -3.16 -36.94
N ILE A 662 21.88 -2.02 -37.61
CA ILE A 662 21.39 -0.71 -37.15
C ILE A 662 20.20 -0.31 -38.01
N VAL A 663 19.11 0.13 -37.40
CA VAL A 663 17.91 0.61 -38.09
C VAL A 663 17.51 1.96 -37.52
N VAL A 664 17.39 2.95 -38.41
CA VAL A 664 16.90 4.29 -38.06
C VAL A 664 15.91 4.73 -39.13
N GLU A 665 14.61 4.62 -38.85
CA GLU A 665 13.56 4.81 -39.85
C GLU A 665 12.24 5.34 -39.27
N GLY A 666 11.41 5.96 -40.10
CA GLY A 666 10.07 6.41 -39.69
C GLY A 666 10.04 7.46 -38.57
N ASN A 667 11.15 8.15 -38.33
CA ASN A 667 11.24 9.22 -37.31
C ASN A 667 10.87 10.58 -37.92
N ALA A 668 10.26 11.45 -37.11
CA ALA A 668 10.00 12.85 -37.46
C ALA A 668 11.02 13.77 -36.77
N PHE A 669 11.62 14.70 -37.51
CA PHE A 669 12.63 15.63 -37.00
C PHE A 669 12.15 17.07 -37.16
N ASN A 670 11.99 17.80 -36.05
CA ASN A 670 11.53 19.19 -36.03
C ASN A 670 12.50 20.07 -35.21
N GLY A 671 13.19 21.00 -35.89
CA GLY A 671 14.23 21.84 -35.27
C GLY A 671 15.57 21.11 -35.06
N ILE A 672 15.85 20.15 -35.95
CA ILE A 672 17.11 19.40 -36.02
C ILE A 672 17.77 19.76 -37.35
N ASP A 673 19.03 20.21 -37.32
CA ASP A 673 19.74 20.67 -38.52
C ASP A 673 20.14 19.50 -39.44
N GLN A 674 20.69 18.43 -38.86
CA GLN A 674 21.09 17.20 -39.55
C GLN A 674 20.24 16.02 -39.06
N THR A 675 19.36 15.55 -39.93
CA THR A 675 18.58 14.33 -39.67
C THR A 675 19.44 13.09 -39.89
N ILE A 676 19.03 11.97 -39.28
CA ILE A 676 19.68 10.67 -39.46
C ILE A 676 18.72 9.62 -40.02
N ALA A 677 19.25 8.71 -40.84
CA ALA A 677 18.53 7.58 -41.39
C ALA A 677 19.49 6.41 -41.66
N ASN A 678 19.01 5.18 -41.46
CA ASN A 678 19.76 3.97 -41.82
C ASN A 678 18.79 2.82 -42.12
N PRO A 679 18.71 2.34 -43.38
CA PRO A 679 19.44 2.84 -44.55
C PRO A 679 19.01 4.26 -44.97
N VAL A 680 19.89 4.99 -45.67
CA VAL A 680 19.60 6.32 -46.24
C VAL A 680 19.69 6.28 -47.76
N THR A 681 18.69 6.79 -48.47
CA THR A 681 18.72 6.93 -49.93
C THR A 681 19.03 8.38 -50.33
N LEU A 682 20.07 8.55 -51.14
CA LEU A 682 20.57 9.85 -51.58
C LEU A 682 20.50 9.95 -53.11
N ARG A 683 20.08 11.12 -53.61
CA ARG A 683 20.17 11.46 -55.04
C ARG A 683 21.53 12.09 -55.32
N HIS A 684 22.27 11.51 -56.26
CA HIS A 684 23.52 12.04 -56.79
C HIS A 684 23.29 12.60 -58.20
N ASP A 685 23.69 13.85 -58.41
CA ASP A 685 23.64 14.54 -59.70
C ASP A 685 25.08 14.71 -60.25
N GLN A 686 25.46 13.86 -61.20
CA GLN A 686 26.75 13.96 -61.87
C GLN A 686 26.61 14.86 -63.12
N ASN A 687 27.06 16.11 -63.02
CA ASN A 687 26.88 17.12 -64.07
C ASN A 687 27.96 17.09 -65.17
N SER A 688 29.15 16.58 -64.89
CA SER A 688 30.26 16.41 -65.83
C SER A 688 30.60 14.93 -66.00
N THR A 689 31.07 14.55 -67.20
CA THR A 689 31.45 13.16 -67.47
C THR A 689 32.64 12.76 -66.61
N ALA A 690 32.48 11.69 -65.82
CA ALA A 690 33.53 11.13 -64.97
C ALA A 690 33.42 9.61 -64.93
N THR A 691 34.56 8.93 -64.81
CA THR A 691 34.60 7.48 -64.60
C THR A 691 34.30 7.10 -63.16
N THR A 692 34.44 8.03 -62.21
CA THR A 692 34.13 7.82 -60.79
C THR A 692 33.15 8.87 -60.31
N TRP A 693 31.97 8.44 -59.86
CA TRP A 693 31.01 9.31 -59.18
C TRP A 693 31.22 9.14 -57.68
N THR A 694 31.50 10.23 -56.96
CA THR A 694 31.68 10.19 -55.50
C THR A 694 30.42 10.74 -54.84
N ILE A 695 29.78 9.93 -54.02
CA ILE A 695 28.55 10.25 -53.30
C ILE A 695 28.90 10.40 -51.83
N ASP A 696 28.64 11.58 -51.28
CA ASP A 696 28.81 11.91 -49.88
C ASP A 696 27.56 11.51 -49.10
N SER A 697 27.72 10.83 -47.96
CA SER A 697 26.57 10.51 -47.09
C SER A 697 25.94 11.74 -46.45
N ALA A 698 26.59 12.91 -46.56
CA ALA A 698 26.10 14.21 -46.10
C ALA A 698 25.63 14.21 -44.64
N GLY A 699 26.31 13.45 -43.78
CA GLY A 699 26.04 13.38 -42.35
C GLY A 699 24.75 12.65 -41.94
N PHE A 700 24.01 12.05 -42.89
CA PHE A 700 22.75 11.34 -42.62
C PHE A 700 22.94 10.00 -41.93
N LEU A 701 24.13 9.40 -42.01
CA LEU A 701 24.41 8.16 -41.32
C LEU A 701 24.46 8.38 -39.79
N PRO A 702 23.85 7.48 -38.99
CA PRO A 702 23.89 7.58 -37.54
C PRO A 702 25.30 7.67 -36.98
N PHE A 703 25.45 8.42 -35.89
CA PHE A 703 26.69 8.65 -35.13
C PHE A 703 27.84 9.21 -35.98
N GLU A 704 27.52 9.92 -37.08
CA GLU A 704 28.53 10.39 -38.04
C GLU A 704 29.41 9.25 -38.55
N GLY A 705 28.79 8.07 -38.67
CA GLY A 705 29.49 6.85 -39.01
C GLY A 705 29.87 6.74 -40.49
N ARG A 706 30.62 5.68 -40.79
CA ARG A 706 31.14 5.40 -42.13
C ARG A 706 30.06 4.82 -43.04
N ALA A 707 30.15 5.09 -44.34
CA ALA A 707 29.32 4.45 -45.36
C ALA A 707 29.81 3.01 -45.62
N ARG A 708 29.42 2.08 -44.75
CA ARG A 708 29.89 0.68 -44.71
C ARG A 708 29.36 -0.18 -45.84
N ASN A 709 28.12 0.07 -46.27
CA ASN A 709 27.46 -0.74 -47.29
C ASN A 709 26.62 0.11 -48.26
N VAL A 710 26.34 -0.44 -49.44
CA VAL A 710 25.37 0.07 -50.39
C VAL A 710 24.33 -1.02 -50.69
N ASP A 711 23.09 -0.77 -50.30
CA ASP A 711 21.99 -1.75 -50.43
C ASP A 711 21.30 -1.66 -51.80
N ALA A 712 21.33 -0.48 -52.43
CA ALA A 712 20.68 -0.27 -53.72
C ALA A 712 21.34 0.86 -54.52
N PHE A 713 21.32 0.70 -55.84
CA PHE A 713 21.67 1.71 -56.83
C PHE A 713 20.62 1.69 -57.95
N VAL A 714 20.07 2.85 -58.30
CA VAL A 714 19.13 3.01 -59.41
C VAL A 714 19.44 4.30 -60.15
N LEU A 715 19.57 4.23 -61.48
CA LEU A 715 19.70 5.43 -62.32
C LEU A 715 18.36 6.17 -62.45
N GLU A 716 18.38 7.50 -62.35
CA GLU A 716 17.26 8.38 -62.68
C GLU A 716 17.44 8.95 -64.10
N GLY A 717 17.03 8.17 -65.10
CA GLY A 717 17.31 8.45 -66.51
C GLY A 717 18.62 7.79 -66.98
N PRO A 718 19.00 7.94 -68.27
CA PRO A 718 20.20 7.30 -68.80
C PRO A 718 21.48 7.95 -68.25
N ALA A 719 22.51 7.14 -68.02
CA ALA A 719 23.89 7.65 -67.98
C ALA A 719 24.33 7.94 -69.43
N VAL A 720 24.94 9.11 -69.67
CA VAL A 720 25.39 9.52 -71.01
C VAL A 720 26.87 9.89 -71.01
N ASN A 721 27.57 9.55 -72.09
CA ASN A 721 28.96 9.96 -72.29
C ASN A 721 29.05 11.40 -72.84
N ASP A 722 30.26 11.87 -73.14
CA ASP A 722 30.49 13.24 -73.60
C ASP A 722 29.86 13.53 -74.97
N GLY A 723 29.74 12.49 -75.80
CA GLY A 723 29.04 12.53 -77.09
C GLY A 723 27.51 12.49 -76.99
N GLY A 724 26.94 12.39 -75.79
CA GLY A 724 25.49 12.31 -75.56
C GLY A 724 24.88 10.93 -75.82
N ALA A 725 25.69 9.91 -76.09
CA ALA A 725 25.21 8.55 -76.25
C ALA A 725 24.91 7.92 -74.88
N THR A 726 23.83 7.13 -74.81
CA THR A 726 23.48 6.37 -73.60
C THR A 726 24.47 5.24 -73.35
N VAL A 727 24.93 5.11 -72.11
CA VAL A 727 25.84 4.06 -71.64
C VAL A 727 25.06 3.05 -70.81
N ASN A 728 24.91 1.84 -71.34
CA ASN A 728 24.18 0.73 -70.71
C ASN A 728 25.10 -0.17 -69.88
N ALA A 729 25.84 0.43 -68.95
CA ALA A 729 26.72 -0.29 -68.02
C ALA A 729 26.24 -0.12 -66.57
N MET A 730 26.55 -1.10 -65.73
CA MET A 730 26.35 -1.01 -64.29
C MET A 730 27.70 -0.69 -63.62
N PRO A 731 27.81 0.35 -62.79
CA PRO A 731 29.04 0.61 -62.06
C PRO A 731 29.25 -0.40 -60.93
N TYR A 732 30.51 -0.66 -60.58
CA TYR A 732 30.82 -1.30 -59.28
C TYR A 732 31.00 -0.23 -58.20
N VAL A 733 30.88 -0.63 -56.93
CA VAL A 733 30.89 0.29 -55.78
C VAL A 733 32.13 0.06 -54.93
N SER A 734 32.75 1.15 -54.48
CA SER A 734 33.69 1.15 -53.35
C SER A 734 33.07 1.92 -52.18
N THR A 735 33.07 1.30 -50.99
CA THR A 735 32.55 1.90 -49.76
C THR A 735 33.68 2.52 -48.93
N GLU A 736 33.32 3.23 -47.86
CA GLU A 736 34.26 3.85 -46.93
C GLU A 736 35.31 4.77 -47.60
N ALA A 737 34.91 5.49 -48.65
CA ALA A 737 35.78 6.44 -49.34
C ALA A 737 35.85 7.80 -48.61
N GLY A 738 36.90 8.57 -48.90
CA GLY A 738 37.16 9.86 -48.24
C GLY A 738 37.88 9.73 -46.90
N ALA A 739 38.33 10.85 -46.33
CA ALA A 739 39.10 10.85 -45.08
C ALA A 739 38.30 10.33 -43.87
N ASN A 740 36.98 10.56 -43.87
CA ASN A 740 36.08 10.12 -42.80
C ASN A 740 35.46 8.74 -43.07
N GLY A 741 35.66 8.16 -44.26
CA GLY A 741 34.97 6.94 -44.69
C GLY A 741 33.46 7.11 -44.89
N ASP A 742 32.99 8.34 -45.06
CA ASP A 742 31.58 8.74 -45.16
C ASP A 742 31.05 8.82 -46.61
N LYS A 743 31.86 8.39 -47.59
CA LYS A 743 31.53 8.45 -49.01
C LYS A 743 31.52 7.07 -49.65
N VAL A 744 30.79 6.95 -50.75
CA VAL A 744 30.87 5.79 -51.65
C VAL A 744 31.24 6.26 -53.05
N GLN A 745 31.91 5.40 -53.80
CA GLN A 745 32.34 5.66 -55.17
C GLN A 745 31.69 4.67 -56.12
N LEU A 746 31.05 5.17 -57.17
CA LEU A 746 30.55 4.37 -58.28
C LEU A 746 31.55 4.46 -59.42
N HIS A 747 32.06 3.31 -59.84
CA HIS A 747 33.08 3.20 -60.87
C HIS A 747 32.49 2.70 -62.17
N TRP A 748 32.53 3.56 -63.18
CA TRP A 748 32.01 3.33 -64.52
C TRP A 748 33.14 2.88 -65.46
N PRO A 749 32.82 2.06 -66.48
CA PRO A 749 33.81 1.62 -67.47
C PRO A 749 34.28 2.76 -68.40
N GLU A 750 33.50 3.83 -68.52
CA GLU A 750 33.86 5.03 -69.28
C GLU A 750 33.34 6.29 -68.58
N ALA A 751 33.80 7.47 -69.01
CA ALA A 751 33.40 8.73 -68.41
C ALA A 751 31.94 9.07 -68.77
N VAL A 752 31.07 9.10 -67.75
CA VAL A 752 29.64 9.36 -67.92
C VAL A 752 29.12 10.42 -66.95
N LYS A 753 28.01 11.05 -67.33
CA LYS A 753 27.22 11.98 -66.51
C LYS A 753 25.78 11.49 -66.43
N GLY A 754 25.04 11.90 -65.41
CA GLY A 754 23.69 11.42 -65.17
C GLY A 754 23.25 11.59 -63.73
N ARG A 755 22.15 10.93 -63.36
CA ARG A 755 21.59 11.00 -62.00
C ARG A 755 21.34 9.60 -61.46
N ALA A 756 21.57 9.40 -60.17
CA ALA A 756 21.36 8.12 -59.51
C ALA A 756 20.80 8.29 -58.10
N HIS A 757 20.01 7.33 -57.65
CA HIS A 757 19.64 7.12 -56.26
C HIS A 757 20.52 6.00 -55.69
N VAL A 758 21.21 6.27 -54.59
CA VAL A 758 22.11 5.32 -53.92
C VAL A 758 21.65 5.17 -52.48
N THR A 759 21.45 3.93 -52.04
CA THR A 759 21.03 3.62 -50.67
C THR A 759 22.22 3.14 -49.85
N LEU A 760 22.63 3.93 -48.87
CA LEU A 760 23.81 3.72 -48.04
C LEU A 760 23.43 3.15 -46.67
N ARG A 761 24.35 2.43 -46.06
CA ARG A 761 24.26 2.01 -44.65
C ARG A 761 25.50 2.36 -43.85
N VAL A 762 25.31 2.57 -42.56
CA VAL A 762 26.37 2.72 -41.55
C VAL A 762 26.89 1.39 -41.00
N ASP A 763 26.26 0.29 -41.39
CA ASP A 763 26.48 -1.05 -40.85
C ASP A 763 26.47 -2.13 -41.95
N ASN A 764 26.92 -3.33 -41.61
CA ASN A 764 26.59 -4.52 -42.40
C ASN A 764 25.47 -5.28 -41.69
N PRO A 765 24.28 -5.47 -42.29
CA PRO A 765 23.14 -6.05 -41.60
C PRO A 765 23.22 -7.58 -41.39
N VAL A 766 24.12 -8.29 -42.09
CA VAL A 766 24.35 -9.75 -41.97
C VAL A 766 25.83 -10.05 -41.77
#